data_AF-K9PZH2-F1
#
_entry.id   AF-K9PZH2-F1
#
_cell.length_a   1.000
_cell.length_b   1.000
_cell.length_c   1.000
_cell.angle_alpha   90.00
_cell.angle_beta   90.00
_cell.angle_gamma   90.00
#
_symmetry.space_group_name_H-M   'P 1'
#
loop_
_entity.id
_entity.type
_entity.pdbx_description
1 polymer ?
#
loop_
_entity_poly.entity_id
_entity_poly.type
_entity_poly.pdbx_seq_one_letter_code
_entity_poly.pdbx_strand_id
1 'polypeptide(L)'
;MWRFSLLVPMLSLYFALANMAVAIAQITSADDFADTVVTPVEQDFEITGGKTSADGGNLFHHFSDFNLDADESATFISDALTTNILSRISGGNISQIDGLLQVVGSDANLFLLNPNGIVFGENAQLNLPADFTASTSTGLGFADGEWLLDTENVASLTGNPTHFFFDGTSAIVNAASLEIDEGRSLNLFSNNIVNLGEITTASGEIQLIAVPENQTLRLSQTGHLLNFELNAPIDNLTATNLPELLTGSDLVTGLTLKDDRPFHAETNSVIAPESGNIFISGELDVSGKLGGEISTFGKDIQLASAMLDATGTKGGGKITVGGDFKGEGDRPRAKTTLVDSKTTLDVSALENGDGGDIIVWSDERTDFDGSLLAKGGAKGGDGGFAEISSQKTLDVSEGWSKRINLQSPLGKTGKLLLDPTDISIINSASPTTPNPISSPESSSVLFDADIAGFLSSSDLIIATADSGSELGDITIGADVFLLWSSGNSLTLQADNDITIDSSAFIFGSSTSFGSTGEVVRFEAVNDINHEGFVGTGNLDLEFIAGGNITGGGELSVRGADITVESTNGLIDLGSLSTQTSFLGEVGDITVRAPGDITLTSVSTRSSDSSGDIDIRSTNGFVKVTGNVSGFRTPSGESVSIDARGCLPFSETSLPRPERLPIAQEYSKPELLLASKDPVTRPTGGVVTPEKLLQSVELNGAETITNPSSFQHSQKPELAQMLDVTGCGAADESTNGGVYIFHAGNGEVPFSVGDASVNGTAGAITTGESEILVVQNFPDTEVRGNITIDTFDREPEIPDTPPEGVIPDCFPDCGFSGEGVPIGEPTESNLEIEPITLKLEKIHEQTGVKPALIYVFFNEESADLTQTKAQIKTHTKNLNLKDQKAVEVESIQWQFNGDRLSDFINAATRNFLNPRPVLNGKDELELVMITYGGEIIRKKLPDVTREDVMAEVANFVGGVTNPRLTNTYLPPAQNLYRVLLEPLKADLEKEQINNLTYIMDDGLRVLPLAALHDGEKFVIEDYSMGMMPSFSLTNTTGYIKPGDNQLLAMGASEFSGEDDLPAAPLEVQIIADQIWDGDAFVENQFTVDNLLAARDRTPYGIVHLATHGEFRSGNPEDSYVRFQDERVSLEDIEQLRLNEPPIELLVLSACRTAIGDRQAELGFAGLALASGAKAAIGSIWYVSDAGTMSLMTRLYEDLQAAPTKADALRTAQLSLLHGEVRLENNQLITANNQIPLPATISNLNNPDLSHPFFWSGFALIGNPW
;
A
#
# COMPACT_ATOMS: atom_id res chain seq x y z
N MET A 1 65.51 -48.76 21.51
CA MET A 1 64.39 -49.15 20.62
C MET A 1 64.37 -48.08 19.52
N TRP A 2 64.59 -48.45 18.25
CA TRP A 2 63.56 -48.71 17.22
C TRP A 2 62.71 -47.46 16.88
N ARG A 3 62.46 -47.08 15.62
CA ARG A 3 63.05 -47.50 14.31
C ARG A 3 62.48 -46.59 13.17
N PHE A 4 63.34 -46.06 12.26
CA PHE A 4 63.07 -45.81 10.81
C PHE A 4 61.93 -44.81 10.41
N SER A 5 61.87 -44.18 9.23
CA SER A 5 62.85 -43.90 8.14
C SER A 5 62.28 -42.89 7.12
N LEU A 6 63.16 -42.23 6.33
CA LEU A 6 62.95 -41.68 4.95
C LEU A 6 61.80 -40.64 4.75
N LEU A 7 61.92 -39.59 3.93
CA LEU A 7 62.47 -39.53 2.56
C LEU A 7 62.94 -38.11 2.15
N VAL A 8 63.75 -38.05 1.08
CA VAL A 8 64.16 -36.90 0.26
C VAL A 8 64.29 -37.43 -1.17
N PRO A 9 64.00 -36.71 -2.29
CA PRO A 9 63.60 -35.30 -2.44
C PRO A 9 62.24 -35.07 -3.14
N MET A 10 61.74 -33.83 -3.12
CA MET A 10 60.74 -33.34 -4.10
C MET A 10 60.95 -31.87 -4.53
N LEU A 11 62.14 -31.32 -4.31
CA LEU A 11 62.46 -29.90 -4.47
C LEU A 11 62.96 -29.51 -5.89
N SER A 12 62.59 -30.29 -6.92
CA SER A 12 63.10 -30.14 -8.29
C SER A 12 62.06 -30.40 -9.38
N LEU A 13 60.77 -30.31 -9.05
CA LEU A 13 59.65 -30.40 -10.00
C LEU A 13 58.67 -29.22 -9.90
N TYR A 14 58.97 -28.23 -9.06
CA TYR A 14 58.14 -27.04 -8.78
C TYR A 14 58.57 -25.79 -9.57
N PHE A 15 59.43 -25.94 -10.58
CA PHE A 15 60.01 -24.86 -11.39
C PHE A 15 59.93 -25.14 -12.90
N ALA A 16 59.03 -26.05 -13.31
CA ALA A 16 58.83 -26.49 -14.70
C ALA A 16 57.36 -26.50 -15.14
N LEU A 17 56.48 -25.89 -14.33
CA LEU A 17 55.13 -25.46 -14.71
C LEU A 17 55.10 -23.93 -14.55
N ALA A 18 55.80 -23.25 -15.46
CA ALA A 18 55.56 -21.82 -15.68
C ALA A 18 54.24 -21.68 -16.45
N ASN A 19 53.47 -20.65 -16.15
CA ASN A 19 52.12 -20.44 -16.65
C ASN A 19 52.01 -20.66 -18.16
N MET A 20 51.31 -21.72 -18.56
CA MET A 20 50.47 -21.64 -19.76
C MET A 20 49.14 -21.03 -19.30
N ALA A 21 49.15 -19.72 -19.08
CA ALA A 21 47.94 -18.96 -19.30
C ALA A 21 47.58 -19.16 -20.78
N VAL A 22 46.37 -19.61 -21.06
CA VAL A 22 45.84 -19.56 -22.42
C VAL A 22 45.60 -18.08 -22.67
N ALA A 23 46.40 -17.47 -23.54
CA ALA A 23 46.10 -16.13 -24.01
C ALA A 23 44.79 -16.20 -24.79
N ILE A 24 43.75 -15.58 -24.25
CA ILE A 24 42.56 -15.24 -25.02
C ILE A 24 43.02 -14.30 -26.14
N ALA A 25 42.51 -14.49 -27.35
CA ALA A 25 42.83 -13.58 -28.44
C ALA A 25 42.07 -12.26 -28.21
N GLN A 26 42.78 -11.13 -28.21
CA GLN A 26 42.18 -9.80 -27.97
C GLN A 26 41.19 -9.48 -29.10
N ILE A 27 41.66 -9.07 -30.29
CA ILE A 27 40.78 -8.91 -31.46
C ILE A 27 41.29 -9.74 -32.63
N THR A 28 40.44 -10.59 -33.21
CA THR A 28 40.76 -11.49 -34.33
C THR A 28 39.67 -11.45 -35.40
N SER A 29 40.04 -11.03 -36.62
CA SER A 29 39.17 -11.09 -37.81
C SER A 29 38.76 -12.51 -38.16
N ALA A 30 37.52 -12.71 -38.59
CA ALA A 30 37.06 -13.99 -39.13
C ALA A 30 37.76 -14.29 -40.48
N ASP A 31 38.05 -15.58 -40.73
CA ASP A 31 38.67 -16.07 -41.97
C ASP A 31 37.56 -16.31 -43.03
N ASP A 32 36.81 -15.25 -43.37
CA ASP A 32 35.48 -15.32 -43.99
C ASP A 32 35.27 -14.37 -45.21
N PHE A 33 34.00 -14.09 -45.58
CA PHE A 33 33.67 -13.19 -46.69
C PHE A 33 33.83 -11.69 -46.36
N ALA A 34 34.06 -11.29 -45.11
CA ALA A 34 34.00 -9.87 -44.71
C ALA A 34 35.24 -9.06 -45.10
N ASP A 35 36.36 -9.66 -45.51
CA ASP A 35 37.66 -8.97 -45.75
C ASP A 35 38.05 -8.01 -44.58
N THR A 36 37.75 -8.37 -43.33
CA THR A 36 38.07 -7.52 -42.16
C THR A 36 39.55 -7.62 -41.81
N VAL A 37 40.20 -6.48 -41.59
CA VAL A 37 41.64 -6.38 -41.34
C VAL A 37 41.89 -5.65 -40.02
N VAL A 38 42.39 -6.39 -39.04
CA VAL A 38 42.80 -5.87 -37.73
C VAL A 38 44.31 -5.63 -37.75
N THR A 39 44.74 -4.39 -37.50
CA THR A 39 46.17 -4.01 -37.48
C THR A 39 46.55 -3.50 -36.09
N PRO A 40 47.28 -4.27 -35.28
CA PRO A 40 47.74 -3.80 -33.96
C PRO A 40 48.88 -2.77 -34.11
N VAL A 41 48.67 -1.58 -33.54
CA VAL A 41 49.56 -0.41 -33.53
C VAL A 41 49.78 0.01 -32.07
N GLU A 42 50.87 -0.49 -31.47
CA GLU A 42 51.18 -0.36 -30.04
C GLU A 42 50.10 -0.97 -29.12
N GLN A 43 49.05 -0.22 -28.74
CA GLN A 43 47.90 -0.68 -27.95
C GLN A 43 46.54 -0.32 -28.60
N ASP A 44 46.57 0.15 -29.86
CA ASP A 44 45.39 0.40 -30.69
C ASP A 44 45.25 -0.71 -31.73
N PHE A 45 44.06 -1.26 -31.89
CA PHE A 45 43.69 -2.17 -32.96
C PHE A 45 42.99 -1.37 -34.06
N GLU A 46 43.76 -0.89 -35.05
CA GLU A 46 43.21 -0.24 -36.24
C GLU A 46 42.39 -1.26 -37.05
N ILE A 47 41.06 -1.13 -37.03
CA ILE A 47 40.13 -1.96 -37.77
C ILE A 47 39.85 -1.30 -39.12
N THR A 48 40.15 -2.04 -40.19
CA THR A 48 40.08 -1.60 -41.59
C THR A 48 39.53 -2.72 -42.49
N GLY A 49 39.42 -2.47 -43.79
CA GLY A 49 38.86 -3.43 -44.74
C GLY A 49 37.34 -3.47 -44.64
N GLY A 50 36.76 -4.65 -44.46
CA GLY A 50 35.31 -4.83 -44.43
C GLY A 50 34.68 -4.93 -45.82
N LYS A 51 33.38 -5.25 -45.86
CA LYS A 51 32.56 -5.17 -47.09
C LYS A 51 31.55 -4.03 -46.98
N THR A 52 31.29 -3.35 -48.09
CA THR A 52 30.24 -2.31 -48.14
C THR A 52 28.98 -2.80 -48.84
N SER A 53 27.83 -2.26 -48.44
CA SER A 53 26.61 -2.25 -49.25
C SER A 53 26.81 -1.52 -50.58
N ALA A 54 25.93 -1.74 -51.57
CA ALA A 54 26.07 -1.16 -52.92
C ALA A 54 25.91 0.38 -52.98
N ASP A 55 25.34 0.99 -51.95
CA ASP A 55 25.26 2.45 -51.75
C ASP A 55 26.45 3.03 -50.95
N GLY A 56 27.24 2.18 -50.29
CA GLY A 56 28.34 2.56 -49.39
C GLY A 56 27.91 2.89 -47.95
N GLY A 57 26.60 2.86 -47.64
CA GLY A 57 26.05 3.30 -46.36
C GLY A 57 26.30 2.34 -45.20
N ASN A 58 26.45 1.04 -45.46
CA ASN A 58 26.71 0.03 -44.45
C ASN A 58 28.09 -0.59 -44.66
N LEU A 59 28.92 -0.63 -43.61
CA LEU A 59 30.24 -1.25 -43.58
C LEU A 59 30.20 -2.48 -42.65
N PHE A 60 30.35 -3.68 -43.21
CA PHE A 60 30.23 -4.96 -42.52
C PHE A 60 31.61 -5.50 -42.11
N HIS A 61 31.77 -5.79 -40.82
CA HIS A 61 32.94 -6.41 -40.21
C HIS A 61 32.59 -7.72 -39.49
N HIS A 62 33.53 -8.67 -39.49
CA HIS A 62 33.34 -9.98 -38.86
C HIS A 62 34.61 -10.45 -38.14
N PHE A 63 34.43 -10.94 -36.92
CA PHE A 63 35.48 -11.34 -35.98
C PHE A 63 35.19 -12.74 -35.43
N SER A 64 36.23 -13.54 -35.16
CA SER A 64 36.07 -14.71 -34.29
C SER A 64 35.98 -14.25 -32.83
N ASP A 65 36.85 -13.34 -32.43
CA ASP A 65 37.04 -12.91 -31.05
C ASP A 65 37.21 -11.39 -31.02
N PHE A 66 36.60 -10.73 -30.04
CA PHE A 66 36.68 -9.28 -29.85
C PHE A 66 36.63 -8.98 -28.35
N ASN A 67 37.78 -8.65 -27.79
CA ASN A 67 38.04 -8.29 -26.39
C ASN A 67 39.05 -7.13 -26.36
N LEU A 68 39.02 -6.33 -25.31
CA LEU A 68 39.98 -5.25 -25.04
C LEU A 68 40.38 -5.25 -23.57
N ASP A 69 41.68 -5.22 -23.30
CA ASP A 69 42.21 -4.96 -21.95
C ASP A 69 42.15 -3.45 -21.60
N ALA A 70 42.29 -3.10 -20.31
CA ALA A 70 42.06 -1.75 -19.76
C ALA A 70 42.89 -0.60 -20.38
N ASP A 71 44.05 -0.90 -20.96
CA ASP A 71 44.93 0.06 -21.62
C ASP A 71 44.99 -0.10 -23.14
N GLU A 72 43.99 -0.78 -23.73
CA GLU A 72 43.84 -1.01 -25.17
C GLU A 72 42.68 -0.22 -25.80
N SER A 73 42.67 -0.16 -27.13
CA SER A 73 41.66 0.54 -27.92
C SER A 73 41.36 -0.18 -29.23
N ALA A 74 40.13 -0.06 -29.74
CA ALA A 74 39.72 -0.55 -31.06
C ALA A 74 39.20 0.60 -31.92
N THR A 75 39.98 0.98 -32.93
CA THR A 75 39.68 2.13 -33.79
C THR A 75 39.12 1.67 -35.14
N PHE A 76 37.80 1.82 -35.33
CA PHE A 76 37.12 1.56 -36.59
C PHE A 76 37.36 2.70 -37.59
N ILE A 77 38.19 2.46 -38.61
CA ILE A 77 38.54 3.44 -39.64
C ILE A 77 37.63 3.23 -40.86
N SER A 78 36.83 4.25 -41.17
CA SER A 78 35.74 4.19 -42.16
C SER A 78 35.80 5.34 -43.18
N ASP A 79 35.14 5.17 -44.33
CA ASP A 79 35.01 6.22 -45.35
C ASP A 79 33.82 7.14 -45.04
N ALA A 80 33.93 8.44 -45.36
CA ALA A 80 32.91 9.47 -45.10
C ALA A 80 31.58 9.35 -45.92
N LEU A 81 31.28 8.14 -46.42
CA LEU A 81 29.98 7.75 -46.99
C LEU A 81 29.27 6.68 -46.14
N THR A 82 29.97 6.06 -45.18
CA THR A 82 29.41 5.10 -44.25
C THR A 82 28.48 5.80 -43.25
N THR A 83 27.32 5.19 -43.04
CA THR A 83 26.28 5.60 -42.08
C THR A 83 26.21 4.63 -40.91
N ASN A 84 26.41 3.33 -41.15
CA ASN A 84 26.40 2.29 -40.12
C ASN A 84 27.64 1.39 -40.27
N ILE A 85 28.36 1.17 -39.17
CA ILE A 85 29.43 0.18 -39.03
C ILE A 85 28.83 -1.02 -38.28
N LEU A 86 28.88 -2.20 -38.89
CA LEU A 86 28.15 -3.39 -38.49
C LEU A 86 29.14 -4.51 -38.16
N SER A 87 29.41 -4.71 -36.87
CA SER A 87 30.47 -5.58 -36.37
C SER A 87 29.91 -6.82 -35.70
N ARG A 88 30.20 -8.00 -36.25
CA ARG A 88 29.75 -9.30 -35.73
C ARG A 88 30.89 -10.12 -35.14
N ILE A 89 30.61 -10.84 -34.04
CA ILE A 89 31.50 -11.82 -33.41
C ILE A 89 30.87 -13.22 -33.53
N SER A 90 31.66 -14.25 -33.86
CA SER A 90 31.15 -15.62 -34.06
C SER A 90 32.00 -16.78 -33.53
N GLY A 91 33.11 -16.54 -32.82
CA GLY A 91 34.04 -17.59 -32.38
C GLY A 91 33.53 -18.48 -31.23
N GLY A 92 32.41 -18.12 -30.61
CA GLY A 92 31.81 -18.85 -29.47
C GLY A 92 32.28 -18.35 -28.10
N ASN A 93 33.08 -17.29 -28.04
CA ASN A 93 33.50 -16.62 -26.81
C ASN A 93 32.68 -15.34 -26.58
N ILE A 94 32.53 -14.96 -25.31
CA ILE A 94 31.99 -13.64 -24.92
C ILE A 94 32.94 -12.51 -25.35
N SER A 95 32.42 -11.29 -25.41
CA SER A 95 33.24 -10.09 -25.63
C SER A 95 33.45 -9.34 -24.33
N GLN A 96 34.64 -9.41 -23.77
CA GLN A 96 35.07 -8.60 -22.62
C GLN A 96 35.71 -7.30 -23.11
N ILE A 97 35.03 -6.18 -22.91
CA ILE A 97 35.45 -4.85 -23.33
C ILE A 97 35.81 -4.05 -22.07
N ASP A 98 37.09 -3.89 -21.77
CA ASP A 98 37.56 -2.99 -20.69
C ASP A 98 38.34 -1.78 -21.24
N GLY A 99 38.55 -1.71 -22.56
CA GLY A 99 39.25 -0.62 -23.25
C GLY A 99 38.34 0.36 -24.00
N LEU A 100 38.94 1.19 -24.85
CA LEU A 100 38.28 2.24 -25.63
C LEU A 100 37.74 1.73 -26.98
N LEU A 101 36.44 1.93 -27.25
CA LEU A 101 35.85 1.79 -28.60
C LEU A 101 35.81 3.15 -29.30
N GLN A 102 36.40 3.26 -30.50
CA GLN A 102 36.45 4.51 -31.25
C GLN A 102 36.07 4.34 -32.74
N VAL A 103 35.40 5.33 -33.31
CA VAL A 103 35.16 5.46 -34.76
C VAL A 103 35.89 6.67 -35.34
N VAL A 104 36.52 6.50 -36.51
CA VAL A 104 37.26 7.57 -37.20
C VAL A 104 36.96 7.55 -38.70
N GLY A 105 36.80 8.73 -39.30
CA GLY A 105 36.71 8.93 -40.76
C GLY A 105 35.29 9.14 -41.31
N SER A 106 34.27 8.80 -40.53
CA SER A 106 32.85 9.08 -40.81
C SER A 106 32.10 9.45 -39.53
N ASP A 107 30.88 9.98 -39.68
CA ASP A 107 29.94 10.25 -38.59
C ASP A 107 28.97 9.05 -38.41
N ALA A 108 29.48 7.81 -38.51
CA ALA A 108 28.68 6.59 -38.57
C ALA A 108 28.31 6.00 -37.20
N ASN A 109 27.11 5.40 -37.15
CA ASN A 109 26.64 4.59 -36.04
C ASN A 109 27.46 3.30 -35.90
N LEU A 110 27.64 2.78 -34.68
CA LEU A 110 28.37 1.52 -34.42
C LEU A 110 27.45 0.46 -33.82
N PHE A 111 27.32 -0.67 -34.51
CA PHE A 111 26.61 -1.87 -34.06
C PHE A 111 27.61 -2.97 -33.70
N LEU A 112 27.58 -3.48 -32.46
CA LEU A 112 28.45 -4.54 -31.95
C LEU A 112 27.61 -5.77 -31.55
N LEU A 113 27.78 -6.89 -32.26
CA LEU A 113 26.92 -8.07 -32.16
C LEU A 113 27.71 -9.31 -31.70
N ASN A 114 27.48 -9.80 -30.47
CA ASN A 114 28.03 -11.07 -29.99
C ASN A 114 26.95 -11.96 -29.33
N PRO A 115 26.46 -13.02 -30.01
CA PRO A 115 25.45 -13.94 -29.44
C PRO A 115 25.83 -14.64 -28.13
N ASN A 116 27.10 -14.70 -27.77
CA ASN A 116 27.55 -15.37 -26.56
C ASN A 116 27.44 -14.45 -25.32
N GLY A 117 27.37 -13.14 -25.52
CA GLY A 117 27.35 -12.12 -24.46
C GLY A 117 28.42 -11.04 -24.63
N ILE A 118 28.18 -9.89 -24.01
CA ILE A 118 29.09 -8.72 -23.99
C ILE A 118 29.20 -8.23 -22.55
N VAL A 119 30.41 -7.93 -22.08
CA VAL A 119 30.65 -7.31 -20.77
C VAL A 119 31.49 -6.05 -20.96
N PHE A 120 30.98 -4.91 -20.51
CA PHE A 120 31.74 -3.67 -20.38
C PHE A 120 32.31 -3.60 -18.95
N GLY A 121 33.64 -3.64 -18.83
CA GLY A 121 34.37 -3.56 -17.57
C GLY A 121 34.54 -2.14 -17.05
N GLU A 122 35.03 -1.99 -15.81
CA GLU A 122 35.12 -0.71 -15.09
C GLU A 122 35.93 0.39 -15.82
N ASN A 123 36.79 0.04 -16.79
CA ASN A 123 37.62 0.99 -17.54
C ASN A 123 37.09 1.28 -18.96
N ALA A 124 36.03 0.61 -19.41
CA ALA A 124 35.54 0.68 -20.79
C ALA A 124 35.04 2.09 -21.16
N GLN A 125 35.37 2.54 -22.36
CA GLN A 125 35.06 3.90 -22.84
C GLN A 125 34.54 3.89 -24.28
N LEU A 126 33.71 4.88 -24.62
CA LEU A 126 33.20 5.10 -25.97
C LEU A 126 33.70 6.46 -26.50
N ASN A 127 34.05 6.50 -27.79
CA ASN A 127 34.39 7.73 -28.51
C ASN A 127 33.79 7.64 -29.92
N LEU A 128 32.47 7.84 -29.97
CA LEU A 128 31.61 7.53 -31.11
C LEU A 128 30.87 8.81 -31.57
N PRO A 129 30.95 9.19 -32.86
CA PRO A 129 30.38 10.45 -33.35
C PRO A 129 28.86 10.40 -33.57
N ALA A 130 28.25 9.22 -33.42
CA ALA A 130 26.85 8.92 -33.67
C ALA A 130 26.39 7.72 -32.81
N ASP A 131 25.22 7.15 -33.13
CA ASP A 131 24.49 6.26 -32.23
C ASP A 131 25.21 4.92 -32.01
N PHE A 132 25.14 4.38 -30.78
CA PHE A 132 25.75 3.11 -30.41
C PHE A 132 24.70 2.03 -30.18
N THR A 133 24.97 0.81 -30.61
CA THR A 133 24.10 -0.34 -30.37
C THR A 133 24.91 -1.61 -30.08
N ALA A 134 24.89 -2.07 -28.83
CA ALA A 134 25.43 -3.38 -28.46
C ALA A 134 24.29 -4.40 -28.39
N SER A 135 24.51 -5.60 -28.93
CA SER A 135 23.48 -6.63 -28.94
C SER A 135 24.05 -8.05 -28.90
N THR A 136 23.29 -8.97 -28.31
CA THR A 136 23.55 -10.42 -28.40
C THR A 136 22.77 -11.08 -29.55
N SER A 137 22.37 -10.28 -30.54
CA SER A 137 21.63 -10.76 -31.71
C SER A 137 22.47 -11.67 -32.62
N THR A 138 21.85 -12.73 -33.12
CA THR A 138 22.40 -13.65 -34.13
C THR A 138 22.37 -13.10 -35.55
N GLY A 139 21.88 -11.87 -35.78
CA GLY A 139 22.03 -11.16 -37.04
C GLY A 139 21.04 -10.01 -37.24
N LEU A 140 21.26 -9.22 -38.29
CA LEU A 140 20.44 -8.07 -38.63
C LEU A 140 19.56 -8.33 -39.85
N GLY A 141 18.36 -7.75 -39.87
CA GLY A 141 17.53 -7.62 -41.06
C GLY A 141 17.56 -6.21 -41.65
N PHE A 142 17.24 -6.11 -42.93
CA PHE A 142 17.12 -4.88 -43.73
C PHE A 142 15.90 -5.01 -44.64
N ALA A 143 15.43 -3.90 -45.21
CA ALA A 143 14.31 -3.90 -46.18
C ALA A 143 14.56 -4.80 -47.41
N ASP A 144 15.83 -5.05 -47.76
CA ASP A 144 16.27 -5.79 -48.94
C ASP A 144 16.90 -7.18 -48.62
N GLY A 145 16.99 -7.60 -47.35
CA GLY A 145 17.54 -8.92 -46.97
C GLY A 145 18.05 -9.06 -45.53
N GLU A 146 18.73 -10.17 -45.24
CA GLU A 146 19.15 -10.56 -43.87
C GLU A 146 20.66 -10.87 -43.80
N TRP A 147 21.32 -10.45 -42.71
CA TRP A 147 22.73 -10.67 -42.39
C TRP A 147 22.89 -11.70 -41.27
N LEU A 148 22.89 -12.98 -41.67
CA LEU A 148 23.08 -14.15 -40.82
C LEU A 148 24.47 -14.76 -41.07
N LEU A 149 24.80 -15.84 -40.34
CA LEU A 149 26.09 -16.53 -40.42
C LEU A 149 26.51 -16.98 -41.84
N ASP A 150 25.56 -17.20 -42.74
CA ASP A 150 25.80 -17.67 -44.12
C ASP A 150 25.69 -16.56 -45.21
N THR A 151 25.49 -15.27 -44.84
CA THR A 151 25.19 -14.20 -45.82
C THR A 151 26.45 -13.67 -46.55
N GLU A 152 26.93 -14.40 -47.58
CA GLU A 152 28.07 -13.97 -48.41
C GLU A 152 27.85 -12.63 -49.19
N ASN A 153 26.60 -12.24 -49.46
CA ASN A 153 26.27 -11.10 -50.34
C ASN A 153 25.64 -9.91 -49.59
N VAL A 154 26.46 -9.18 -48.83
CA VAL A 154 26.03 -7.96 -48.13
C VAL A 154 25.79 -6.75 -49.07
N ALA A 155 26.16 -6.84 -50.35
CA ALA A 155 26.02 -5.73 -51.29
C ALA A 155 24.56 -5.29 -51.52
N SER A 156 23.57 -6.17 -51.33
CA SER A 156 22.14 -5.85 -51.40
C SER A 156 21.54 -5.34 -50.08
N LEU A 157 22.29 -5.31 -48.98
CA LEU A 157 21.81 -4.87 -47.67
C LEU A 157 21.99 -3.36 -47.52
N THR A 158 21.11 -2.61 -48.18
CA THR A 158 21.12 -1.14 -48.23
C THR A 158 20.16 -0.51 -47.21
N GLY A 159 20.42 0.74 -46.80
CA GLY A 159 19.65 1.43 -45.75
C GLY A 159 19.92 0.92 -44.32
N ASN A 160 19.22 1.46 -43.34
CA ASN A 160 19.43 1.11 -41.93
C ASN A 160 18.91 -0.29 -41.58
N PRO A 161 19.45 -0.95 -40.53
CA PRO A 161 18.87 -2.18 -39.98
C PRO A 161 17.41 -2.00 -39.57
N THR A 162 16.59 -3.03 -39.79
CA THR A 162 15.14 -3.06 -39.52
C THR A 162 14.71 -4.14 -38.54
N HIS A 163 15.58 -5.09 -38.16
CA HIS A 163 15.34 -6.04 -37.05
C HIS A 163 16.61 -6.74 -36.58
N PHE A 164 16.52 -7.29 -35.36
CA PHE A 164 17.49 -8.18 -34.72
C PHE A 164 16.87 -9.56 -34.53
N PHE A 165 17.66 -10.60 -34.80
CA PHE A 165 17.30 -12.01 -34.52
C PHE A 165 17.92 -12.48 -33.19
N PHE A 166 17.20 -13.25 -32.38
CA PHE A 166 17.72 -13.78 -31.11
C PHE A 166 17.46 -15.29 -30.98
N ASP A 167 18.53 -16.09 -31.13
CA ASP A 167 18.51 -17.54 -30.90
C ASP A 167 19.33 -17.88 -29.64
N GLY A 168 18.73 -18.58 -28.67
CA GLY A 168 19.38 -18.97 -27.41
C GLY A 168 19.31 -17.93 -26.29
N THR A 169 20.12 -18.14 -25.24
CA THR A 169 20.13 -17.37 -23.98
C THR A 169 21.51 -16.73 -23.78
N SER A 170 21.54 -15.42 -23.50
CA SER A 170 22.76 -14.61 -23.39
C SER A 170 22.55 -13.40 -22.47
N ALA A 171 23.59 -12.58 -22.24
CA ALA A 171 23.44 -11.30 -21.52
C ALA A 171 24.40 -10.20 -22.01
N ILE A 172 24.00 -8.95 -21.75
CA ILE A 172 24.90 -7.79 -21.72
C ILE A 172 25.05 -7.33 -20.27
N VAL A 173 26.29 -7.08 -19.86
CA VAL A 173 26.63 -6.54 -18.52
C VAL A 173 27.38 -5.22 -18.68
N ASN A 174 26.97 -4.18 -17.96
CA ASN A 174 27.70 -2.90 -17.90
C ASN A 174 28.15 -2.58 -16.47
N ALA A 175 29.46 -2.51 -16.25
CA ALA A 175 30.09 -1.99 -15.04
C ALA A 175 30.92 -0.71 -15.32
N ALA A 176 30.82 -0.15 -16.53
CA ALA A 176 31.55 1.03 -16.99
C ALA A 176 30.74 2.32 -16.81
N SER A 177 31.34 3.47 -17.15
CA SER A 177 30.61 4.70 -17.48
C SER A 177 30.62 4.88 -19.00
N LEU A 178 29.46 4.72 -19.63
CA LEU A 178 29.30 4.72 -21.09
C LEU A 178 28.71 6.05 -21.57
N GLU A 179 29.57 7.04 -21.81
CA GLU A 179 29.21 8.37 -22.34
C GLU A 179 29.17 8.39 -23.88
N ILE A 180 28.16 9.04 -24.48
CA ILE A 180 28.14 9.43 -25.91
C ILE A 180 27.67 10.89 -26.11
N ASP A 181 27.96 11.48 -27.28
CA ASP A 181 27.72 12.89 -27.60
C ASP A 181 26.25 13.37 -27.40
N GLU A 182 26.06 14.68 -27.12
CA GLU A 182 24.75 15.32 -26.89
C GLU A 182 23.73 15.01 -28.01
N GLY A 183 22.59 14.40 -27.65
CA GLY A 183 21.48 14.11 -28.56
C GLY A 183 21.63 12.83 -29.39
N ARG A 184 22.31 11.80 -28.87
CA ARG A 184 22.50 10.49 -29.52
C ARG A 184 21.78 9.34 -28.80
N SER A 185 21.53 8.23 -29.50
CA SER A 185 20.94 7.02 -28.91
C SER A 185 22.00 6.00 -28.48
N LEU A 186 21.89 5.45 -27.27
CA LEU A 186 22.62 4.27 -26.81
C LEU A 186 21.66 3.11 -26.56
N ASN A 187 21.86 2.02 -27.30
CA ASN A 187 20.96 0.87 -27.31
C ASN A 187 21.67 -0.41 -26.83
N LEU A 188 21.13 -1.07 -25.80
CA LEU A 188 21.53 -2.43 -25.39
C LEU A 188 20.36 -3.39 -25.66
N PHE A 189 20.53 -4.33 -26.60
CA PHE A 189 19.48 -5.28 -26.99
C PHE A 189 19.94 -6.73 -26.80
N SER A 190 19.46 -7.43 -25.76
CA SER A 190 19.95 -8.77 -25.39
C SER A 190 18.81 -9.71 -25.02
N ASN A 191 19.12 -10.96 -24.60
CA ASN A 191 18.15 -11.75 -23.85
C ASN A 191 18.05 -11.30 -22.39
N ASN A 192 19.15 -10.82 -21.79
CA ASN A 192 19.18 -10.30 -20.43
C ASN A 192 20.13 -9.10 -20.34
N ILE A 193 19.80 -8.12 -19.52
CA ILE A 193 20.61 -6.90 -19.34
C ILE A 193 20.87 -6.69 -17.86
N VAL A 194 22.13 -6.42 -17.51
CA VAL A 194 22.55 -6.10 -16.14
C VAL A 194 23.39 -4.83 -16.17
N ASN A 195 22.79 -3.69 -15.84
CA ASN A 195 23.52 -2.45 -15.60
C ASN A 195 23.87 -2.33 -14.13
N LEU A 196 25.13 -1.93 -13.86
CA LEU A 196 25.68 -1.67 -12.53
C LEU A 196 26.50 -0.36 -12.49
N GLY A 197 26.94 0.11 -13.66
CA GLY A 197 27.65 1.38 -13.84
C GLY A 197 26.74 2.52 -14.32
N GLU A 198 27.31 3.40 -15.14
CA GLU A 198 26.67 4.61 -15.66
C GLU A 198 26.47 4.50 -17.19
N ILE A 199 25.39 5.08 -17.72
CA ILE A 199 25.17 5.28 -19.16
C ILE A 199 24.65 6.71 -19.38
N THR A 200 25.35 7.50 -20.20
CA THR A 200 25.12 8.95 -20.27
C THR A 200 25.04 9.45 -21.72
N THR A 201 23.93 10.11 -22.07
CA THR A 201 23.73 10.78 -23.37
C THR A 201 22.83 12.01 -23.23
N ALA A 202 23.45 13.17 -22.98
CA ALA A 202 22.75 14.39 -22.62
C ALA A 202 21.73 14.81 -23.70
N SER A 203 20.46 15.02 -23.30
CA SER A 203 19.33 15.28 -24.21
C SER A 203 19.15 14.23 -25.33
N GLY A 204 19.66 13.00 -25.15
CA GLY A 204 19.62 11.88 -26.10
C GLY A 204 18.58 10.81 -25.77
N GLU A 205 18.93 9.55 -26.01
CA GLU A 205 18.05 8.39 -25.76
C GLU A 205 18.83 7.18 -25.23
N ILE A 206 18.31 6.49 -24.21
CA ILE A 206 18.84 5.19 -23.73
C ILE A 206 17.75 4.13 -23.89
N GLN A 207 18.03 3.07 -24.67
CA GLN A 207 17.12 1.94 -24.85
C GLN A 207 17.74 0.63 -24.33
N LEU A 208 17.10 0.02 -23.33
CA LEU A 208 17.48 -1.29 -22.77
C LEU A 208 16.36 -2.30 -23.05
N ILE A 209 16.60 -3.27 -23.95
CA ILE A 209 15.57 -4.24 -24.35
C ILE A 209 16.05 -5.68 -24.13
N ALA A 210 15.37 -6.39 -23.22
CA ALA A 210 15.60 -7.80 -22.94
C ALA A 210 14.52 -8.66 -23.62
N VAL A 211 14.94 -9.47 -24.58
CA VAL A 211 14.08 -10.24 -25.47
C VAL A 211 14.07 -11.72 -25.05
N PRO A 212 12.92 -12.31 -24.67
CA PRO A 212 12.81 -13.74 -24.40
C PRO A 212 13.29 -14.63 -25.56
N GLU A 213 13.61 -15.89 -25.28
CA GLU A 213 14.22 -16.82 -26.24
C GLU A 213 13.43 -17.06 -27.56
N ASN A 214 14.18 -17.12 -28.68
CA ASN A 214 13.71 -17.46 -30.04
C ASN A 214 12.75 -16.41 -30.64
N GLN A 215 13.24 -15.17 -30.76
CA GLN A 215 12.39 -13.99 -31.00
C GLN A 215 13.02 -12.98 -31.97
N THR A 216 12.21 -12.05 -32.49
CA THR A 216 12.63 -11.04 -33.50
C THR A 216 12.15 -9.64 -33.13
N LEU A 217 13.09 -8.79 -32.69
CA LEU A 217 12.84 -7.38 -32.35
C LEU A 217 12.95 -6.53 -33.61
N ARG A 218 11.90 -5.81 -34.01
CA ARG A 218 11.93 -4.97 -35.23
C ARG A 218 12.17 -3.51 -34.90
N LEU A 219 13.22 -2.97 -35.50
CA LEU A 219 13.45 -1.54 -35.56
C LEU A 219 12.47 -0.94 -36.57
N SER A 220 11.64 -0.04 -36.06
CA SER A 220 10.83 0.85 -36.86
C SER A 220 11.67 2.00 -37.43
N GLN A 221 11.06 2.79 -38.31
CA GLN A 221 11.77 3.90 -38.95
C GLN A 221 11.79 5.15 -38.06
N THR A 222 12.87 5.94 -38.20
CA THR A 222 13.23 7.10 -37.39
C THR A 222 12.03 7.98 -37.02
N GLY A 223 11.57 7.86 -35.77
CA GLY A 223 10.56 8.73 -35.16
C GLY A 223 9.36 8.04 -34.47
N HIS A 224 9.08 6.75 -34.69
CA HIS A 224 7.91 6.09 -34.06
C HIS A 224 8.09 4.58 -33.79
N LEU A 225 7.73 4.14 -32.57
CA LEU A 225 7.30 2.79 -32.15
C LEU A 225 7.96 1.55 -32.77
N LEU A 226 8.84 0.89 -31.99
CA LEU A 226 9.28 -0.49 -32.19
C LEU A 226 8.10 -1.45 -32.33
N ASN A 227 8.29 -2.57 -33.02
CA ASN A 227 7.27 -3.62 -33.16
C ASN A 227 7.90 -5.01 -32.97
N PHE A 228 7.19 -5.91 -32.30
CA PHE A 228 7.68 -7.24 -31.96
C PHE A 228 6.93 -8.35 -32.73
N GLU A 229 7.64 -9.17 -33.53
CA GLU A 229 7.03 -10.28 -34.29
C GLU A 229 7.36 -11.66 -33.69
N LEU A 230 6.34 -12.33 -33.15
CA LEU A 230 6.44 -13.66 -32.56
C LEU A 230 6.39 -14.76 -33.65
N ASN A 231 7.55 -15.33 -34.00
CA ASN A 231 7.64 -16.51 -34.86
C ASN A 231 7.57 -17.82 -34.05
N ALA A 232 7.04 -18.89 -34.67
CA ALA A 232 6.72 -20.15 -33.98
C ALA A 232 7.99 -20.94 -33.56
N PRO A 233 7.96 -21.69 -32.43
CA PRO A 233 9.16 -22.17 -31.76
C PRO A 233 9.91 -23.29 -32.49
N ILE A 234 11.22 -23.34 -32.25
CA ILE A 234 12.14 -24.42 -32.65
C ILE A 234 12.59 -25.15 -31.38
N ASP A 235 12.53 -26.49 -31.39
CA ASP A 235 12.81 -27.31 -30.20
C ASP A 235 14.32 -27.36 -29.81
N ASN A 236 14.60 -27.21 -28.51
CA ASN A 236 15.85 -27.48 -27.80
C ASN A 236 17.10 -26.62 -28.12
N LEU A 237 17.33 -25.61 -27.30
CA LEU A 237 18.66 -25.22 -26.83
C LEU A 237 18.68 -25.24 -25.28
N THR A 238 19.86 -25.35 -24.67
CA THR A 238 20.01 -25.49 -23.21
C THR A 238 20.76 -24.30 -22.63
N ALA A 239 20.15 -23.61 -21.67
CA ALA A 239 20.82 -22.57 -20.89
C ALA A 239 22.00 -23.14 -20.09
N THR A 240 23.21 -22.77 -20.48
CA THR A 240 24.45 -23.01 -19.74
C THR A 240 25.27 -21.74 -19.75
N ASN A 241 25.77 -21.33 -18.58
CA ASN A 241 26.75 -20.26 -18.33
C ASN A 241 26.22 -18.83 -18.05
N LEU A 242 24.90 -18.56 -17.99
CA LEU A 242 24.42 -17.22 -17.58
C LEU A 242 24.84 -16.84 -16.13
N PRO A 243 24.76 -17.72 -15.11
CA PRO A 243 25.33 -17.42 -13.79
C PRO A 243 26.86 -17.25 -13.83
N GLU A 244 27.57 -18.03 -14.64
CA GLU A 244 29.04 -17.94 -14.80
C GLU A 244 29.48 -16.63 -15.48
N LEU A 245 28.65 -16.09 -16.38
CA LEU A 245 28.82 -14.78 -17.02
C LEU A 245 28.56 -13.62 -16.03
N LEU A 246 27.65 -13.81 -15.07
CA LEU A 246 27.26 -12.79 -14.10
C LEU A 246 28.06 -12.82 -12.79
N THR A 247 28.78 -13.90 -12.49
CA THR A 247 29.60 -14.06 -11.28
C THR A 247 30.97 -14.71 -11.57
N GLY A 248 31.56 -14.43 -12.73
CA GLY A 248 32.88 -14.93 -13.12
C GLY A 248 33.98 -14.44 -12.18
N SER A 249 35.07 -15.20 -12.01
CA SER A 249 35.99 -15.06 -10.87
C SER A 249 36.72 -13.72 -10.71
N ASP A 250 36.71 -12.88 -11.75
CA ASP A 250 37.44 -11.61 -11.83
C ASP A 250 36.60 -10.49 -12.49
N LEU A 251 35.27 -10.65 -12.60
CA LEU A 251 34.35 -9.62 -13.12
C LEU A 251 33.18 -9.37 -12.17
N VAL A 252 32.71 -8.11 -12.16
CA VAL A 252 31.58 -7.58 -11.38
C VAL A 252 31.81 -7.56 -9.86
N THR A 253 32.14 -6.37 -9.35
CA THR A 253 32.38 -6.08 -7.94
C THR A 253 31.14 -6.14 -7.02
N GLY A 254 29.92 -6.21 -7.58
CA GLY A 254 28.65 -6.22 -6.82
C GLY A 254 27.85 -7.54 -6.79
N LEU A 255 28.16 -8.54 -7.63
CA LEU A 255 27.37 -9.77 -7.76
C LEU A 255 28.06 -11.00 -7.15
N THR A 256 27.26 -11.85 -6.51
CA THR A 256 27.70 -13.09 -5.83
C THR A 256 26.75 -14.25 -6.17
N LEU A 257 27.10 -15.50 -5.87
CA LEU A 257 26.17 -16.63 -6.01
C LEU A 257 25.46 -16.94 -4.69
N LYS A 258 24.13 -17.00 -4.74
CA LYS A 258 23.24 -17.46 -3.67
C LYS A 258 22.27 -18.50 -4.25
N ASP A 259 22.36 -19.73 -3.76
CA ASP A 259 21.59 -20.88 -4.27
C ASP A 259 21.67 -21.03 -5.81
N ASP A 260 22.92 -21.07 -6.32
CA ASP A 260 23.29 -21.15 -7.75
C ASP A 260 22.71 -20.05 -8.67
N ARG A 261 22.24 -18.93 -8.10
CA ARG A 261 21.75 -17.74 -8.82
C ARG A 261 22.58 -16.49 -8.49
N PRO A 262 22.77 -15.55 -9.43
CA PRO A 262 23.39 -14.26 -9.15
C PRO A 262 22.57 -13.43 -8.16
N PHE A 263 23.26 -12.82 -7.21
CA PHE A 263 22.69 -12.12 -6.07
C PHE A 263 23.49 -10.85 -5.77
N HIS A 264 22.82 -9.70 -5.83
CA HIS A 264 23.37 -8.39 -5.50
C HIS A 264 23.19 -8.14 -3.99
N ALA A 265 24.29 -8.23 -3.24
CA ALA A 265 24.22 -8.31 -1.78
C ALA A 265 23.75 -7.00 -1.11
N GLU A 266 24.09 -5.84 -1.69
CA GLU A 266 23.78 -4.51 -1.12
C GLU A 266 22.29 -4.11 -1.27
N THR A 267 21.57 -4.78 -2.18
CA THR A 267 20.13 -4.58 -2.45
C THR A 267 19.30 -5.84 -2.19
N ASN A 268 19.92 -6.91 -1.67
CA ASN A 268 19.31 -8.23 -1.44
C ASN A 268 18.59 -8.83 -2.67
N SER A 269 18.98 -8.43 -3.88
CA SER A 269 18.28 -8.75 -5.13
C SER A 269 18.81 -10.05 -5.75
N VAL A 270 17.93 -10.92 -6.25
CA VAL A 270 18.30 -12.16 -6.98
C VAL A 270 17.96 -12.00 -8.45
N ILE A 271 18.97 -12.04 -9.33
CA ILE A 271 18.75 -12.00 -10.78
C ILE A 271 18.34 -13.41 -11.23
N ALA A 272 17.14 -13.55 -11.79
CA ALA A 272 16.66 -14.82 -12.32
C ALA A 272 17.43 -15.20 -13.60
N PRO A 273 17.94 -16.45 -13.74
CA PRO A 273 18.71 -16.89 -14.90
C PRO A 273 17.83 -17.34 -16.10
N GLU A 274 16.60 -16.84 -16.19
CA GLU A 274 15.73 -17.03 -17.36
C GLU A 274 16.08 -16.01 -18.47
N SER A 275 15.35 -16.00 -19.60
CA SER A 275 15.48 -14.98 -20.65
C SER A 275 14.35 -13.94 -20.58
N GLY A 276 14.72 -12.68 -20.88
CA GLY A 276 13.87 -11.50 -20.88
C GLY A 276 14.12 -10.54 -19.71
N ASN A 277 15.14 -10.73 -18.89
CA ASN A 277 15.27 -10.03 -17.61
C ASN A 277 16.16 -8.77 -17.69
N ILE A 278 15.76 -7.70 -17.03
CA ILE A 278 16.54 -6.46 -16.86
C ILE A 278 16.81 -6.24 -15.37
N PHE A 279 18.08 -6.08 -15.00
CA PHE A 279 18.51 -5.58 -13.69
C PHE A 279 19.27 -4.27 -13.88
N ILE A 280 18.90 -3.24 -13.13
CA ILE A 280 19.57 -1.93 -13.13
C ILE A 280 19.89 -1.53 -11.69
N SER A 281 21.18 -1.44 -11.42
CA SER A 281 21.81 -0.61 -10.38
C SER A 281 22.68 0.45 -11.11
N GLY A 282 23.10 1.50 -10.40
CA GLY A 282 23.83 2.61 -11.01
C GLY A 282 22.91 3.61 -11.72
N GLU A 283 23.42 4.29 -12.75
CA GLU A 283 22.85 5.53 -13.26
C GLU A 283 22.61 5.51 -14.79
N LEU A 284 21.47 6.06 -15.22
CA LEU A 284 21.14 6.33 -16.62
C LEU A 284 20.80 7.83 -16.74
N ASP A 285 21.67 8.61 -17.39
CA ASP A 285 21.54 10.07 -17.53
C ASP A 285 21.27 10.49 -18.99
N VAL A 286 20.11 11.08 -19.23
CA VAL A 286 19.76 11.76 -20.49
C VAL A 286 19.39 13.23 -20.26
N SER A 287 19.82 13.81 -19.14
CA SER A 287 19.52 15.17 -18.72
C SER A 287 20.09 16.23 -19.67
N GLY A 288 19.59 17.47 -19.59
CA GLY A 288 20.24 18.57 -20.30
C GLY A 288 19.41 19.83 -20.53
N LYS A 289 19.29 20.23 -21.81
CA LYS A 289 18.55 21.45 -22.19
C LYS A 289 17.06 21.17 -22.17
N LEU A 290 16.65 20.12 -22.88
CA LEU A 290 15.44 19.35 -22.64
C LEU A 290 15.91 17.99 -22.09
N GLY A 291 15.11 17.28 -21.30
CA GLY A 291 15.45 15.90 -20.98
C GLY A 291 15.31 15.00 -22.22
N GLY A 292 16.12 13.95 -22.30
CA GLY A 292 16.00 12.89 -23.31
C GLY A 292 14.94 11.83 -22.96
N GLU A 293 15.02 10.66 -23.60
CA GLU A 293 14.13 9.51 -23.30
C GLU A 293 14.92 8.29 -22.77
N ILE A 294 14.51 7.73 -21.63
CA ILE A 294 14.98 6.43 -21.12
C ILE A 294 13.86 5.41 -21.31
N SER A 295 14.16 4.29 -21.96
CA SER A 295 13.21 3.24 -22.33
C SER A 295 13.75 1.87 -21.92
N THR A 296 13.08 1.17 -21.00
CA THR A 296 13.46 -0.16 -20.54
C THR A 296 12.31 -1.17 -20.72
N PHE A 297 12.54 -2.22 -21.51
CA PHE A 297 11.51 -3.19 -21.89
C PHE A 297 12.03 -4.62 -21.78
N GLY A 298 11.37 -5.44 -20.97
CA GLY A 298 11.74 -6.84 -20.74
C GLY A 298 10.54 -7.64 -20.25
N LYS A 299 10.75 -8.93 -19.99
CA LYS A 299 9.81 -9.83 -19.31
C LYS A 299 9.73 -9.50 -17.81
N ASP A 300 10.85 -9.41 -17.12
CA ASP A 300 10.89 -9.08 -15.68
C ASP A 300 11.96 -8.00 -15.47
N ILE A 301 11.58 -6.87 -14.89
CA ILE A 301 12.45 -5.71 -14.71
C ILE A 301 12.64 -5.43 -13.21
N GLN A 302 13.88 -5.23 -12.79
CA GLN A 302 14.22 -4.81 -11.44
C GLN A 302 15.14 -3.57 -11.46
N LEU A 303 14.67 -2.49 -10.86
CA LEU A 303 15.46 -1.31 -10.52
C LEU A 303 15.82 -1.38 -9.03
N ALA A 304 17.11 -1.37 -8.72
CA ALA A 304 17.63 -1.57 -7.38
C ALA A 304 18.71 -0.53 -7.08
N SER A 305 18.35 0.49 -6.28
CA SER A 305 19.17 1.65 -5.96
C SER A 305 19.64 2.43 -7.20
N ALA A 306 18.80 2.47 -8.23
CA ALA A 306 19.11 3.09 -9.53
C ALA A 306 18.78 4.59 -9.57
N MET A 307 19.51 5.35 -10.39
CA MET A 307 19.17 6.72 -10.76
C MET A 307 18.83 6.76 -12.25
N LEU A 308 17.63 7.25 -12.59
CA LEU A 308 17.24 7.54 -13.97
C LEU A 308 16.96 9.04 -14.05
N ASP A 309 17.91 9.81 -14.59
CA ASP A 309 17.80 11.26 -14.76
C ASP A 309 17.45 11.59 -16.22
N ALA A 310 16.28 12.20 -16.41
CA ALA A 310 15.85 12.82 -17.65
C ALA A 310 15.35 14.26 -17.37
N THR A 311 16.02 14.96 -16.46
CA THR A 311 15.74 16.36 -16.13
C THR A 311 16.16 17.31 -17.24
N GLY A 312 15.55 18.48 -17.32
CA GLY A 312 15.92 19.45 -18.34
C GLY A 312 15.72 20.90 -17.93
N THR A 313 16.69 21.76 -18.24
CA THR A 313 16.60 23.18 -17.87
C THR A 313 15.46 23.94 -18.57
N LYS A 314 14.90 23.41 -19.68
CA LYS A 314 13.85 24.04 -20.50
C LYS A 314 12.58 23.18 -20.67
N GLY A 315 12.48 22.08 -19.94
CA GLY A 315 11.40 21.10 -20.02
C GLY A 315 11.95 19.71 -19.68
N GLY A 316 11.14 18.87 -19.06
CA GLY A 316 11.47 17.49 -18.73
C GLY A 316 11.68 16.59 -19.96
N GLY A 317 12.22 15.41 -19.71
CA GLY A 317 12.33 14.31 -20.67
C GLY A 317 11.24 13.25 -20.47
N LYS A 318 11.57 12.00 -20.75
CA LYS A 318 10.65 10.87 -20.59
C LYS A 318 11.36 9.64 -20.03
N ILE A 319 10.70 8.92 -19.12
CA ILE A 319 11.13 7.60 -18.63
C ILE A 319 10.00 6.61 -18.88
N THR A 320 10.32 5.41 -19.35
CA THR A 320 9.34 4.36 -19.64
C THR A 320 9.92 3.01 -19.25
N VAL A 321 9.25 2.31 -18.33
CA VAL A 321 9.72 1.09 -17.70
C VAL A 321 8.63 0.02 -17.80
N GLY A 322 8.94 -1.10 -18.46
CA GLY A 322 8.08 -2.28 -18.51
C GLY A 322 6.88 -2.20 -19.46
N GLY A 323 6.51 -1.04 -20.01
CA GLY A 323 5.46 -0.93 -21.01
C GLY A 323 5.16 0.52 -21.40
N ASP A 324 4.39 0.70 -22.48
CA ASP A 324 3.80 2.00 -22.82
C ASP A 324 2.56 2.28 -21.95
N PHE A 325 2.00 3.49 -22.09
CA PHE A 325 0.85 4.00 -21.32
C PHE A 325 -0.34 3.01 -21.29
N LYS A 326 -0.91 2.76 -20.11
CA LYS A 326 -1.98 1.77 -19.86
C LYS A 326 -1.71 0.35 -20.43
N GLY A 327 -0.44 0.01 -20.68
CA GLY A 327 -0.06 -1.23 -21.35
C GLY A 327 -0.56 -1.35 -22.79
N GLU A 328 -0.93 -0.25 -23.44
CA GLU A 328 -1.29 -0.24 -24.86
C GLU A 328 -0.03 -0.37 -25.77
N GLY A 329 -0.25 -0.47 -27.08
CA GLY A 329 0.84 -0.45 -28.08
C GLY A 329 1.45 -1.81 -28.44
N ASP A 330 2.54 -1.74 -29.23
CA ASP A 330 3.23 -2.90 -29.82
C ASP A 330 4.58 -3.23 -29.12
N ARG A 331 4.97 -2.47 -28.09
CA ARG A 331 6.24 -2.65 -27.36
C ARG A 331 6.17 -3.86 -26.40
N PRO A 332 7.31 -4.48 -26.02
CA PRO A 332 7.30 -5.59 -25.08
C PRO A 332 6.81 -5.14 -23.70
N ARG A 333 5.81 -5.85 -23.16
CA ARG A 333 5.27 -5.61 -21.82
C ARG A 333 5.91 -6.54 -20.80
N ALA A 334 6.32 -5.99 -19.66
CA ALA A 334 6.83 -6.74 -18.53
C ALA A 334 5.72 -7.53 -17.87
N LYS A 335 6.01 -8.76 -17.48
CA LYS A 335 5.20 -9.57 -16.57
C LYS A 335 5.30 -9.01 -15.16
N THR A 336 6.51 -8.66 -14.71
CA THR A 336 6.73 -8.01 -13.41
C THR A 336 7.72 -6.84 -13.50
N THR A 337 7.46 -5.79 -12.73
CA THR A 337 8.31 -4.59 -12.64
C THR A 337 8.50 -4.24 -11.16
N LEU A 338 9.73 -4.32 -10.67
CA LEU A 338 10.10 -4.13 -9.27
C LEU A 338 11.01 -2.90 -9.14
N VAL A 339 10.69 -1.95 -8.25
CA VAL A 339 11.44 -0.71 -8.06
C VAL A 339 11.65 -0.44 -6.58
N ASP A 340 12.90 -0.53 -6.10
CA ASP A 340 13.19 -0.39 -4.66
C ASP A 340 13.07 1.05 -4.13
N SER A 341 12.96 1.18 -2.81
CA SER A 341 12.81 2.47 -2.10
C SER A 341 13.99 3.45 -2.22
N LYS A 342 15.11 2.99 -2.77
CA LYS A 342 16.32 3.78 -3.02
C LYS A 342 16.39 4.30 -4.46
N THR A 343 15.66 3.68 -5.39
CA THR A 343 15.61 4.09 -6.79
C THR A 343 14.94 5.46 -6.95
N THR A 344 15.45 6.28 -7.87
CA THR A 344 14.90 7.61 -8.20
C THR A 344 14.71 7.76 -9.70
N LEU A 345 13.53 8.23 -10.10
CA LEU A 345 13.17 8.63 -11.46
C LEU A 345 12.89 10.14 -11.47
N ASP A 346 13.71 10.96 -12.14
CA ASP A 346 13.51 12.42 -12.23
C ASP A 346 13.43 12.92 -13.69
N VAL A 347 12.25 13.42 -14.09
CA VAL A 347 11.97 14.06 -15.39
C VAL A 347 11.71 15.56 -15.26
N SER A 348 12.21 16.21 -14.21
CA SER A 348 11.78 17.55 -13.85
C SER A 348 12.38 18.67 -14.70
N ALA A 349 11.62 19.75 -14.83
CA ALA A 349 12.10 20.99 -15.42
C ALA A 349 12.87 21.84 -14.39
N LEU A 350 14.16 22.12 -14.64
CA LEU A 350 15.04 22.77 -13.66
C LEU A 350 15.01 24.31 -13.69
N GLU A 351 14.59 24.95 -14.80
CA GLU A 351 14.39 26.40 -14.83
C GLU A 351 13.02 26.84 -15.36
N ASN A 352 12.70 26.56 -16.62
CA ASN A 352 11.52 27.11 -17.28
C ASN A 352 11.05 26.17 -18.39
N GLY A 353 10.00 25.43 -18.11
CA GLY A 353 9.43 24.38 -18.95
C GLY A 353 8.56 23.47 -18.09
N ASP A 354 7.78 22.63 -18.75
CA ASP A 354 6.87 21.72 -18.09
C ASP A 354 7.64 20.47 -17.60
N GLY A 355 7.17 19.82 -16.54
CA GLY A 355 7.69 18.52 -16.11
C GLY A 355 7.44 17.45 -17.19
N GLY A 356 8.31 16.44 -17.24
CA GLY A 356 8.23 15.36 -18.22
C GLY A 356 7.27 14.22 -17.87
N ASP A 357 7.40 13.12 -18.60
CA ASP A 357 6.51 11.94 -18.48
C ASP A 357 7.25 10.73 -17.88
N ILE A 358 6.67 10.07 -16.87
CA ILE A 358 7.14 8.79 -16.33
C ILE A 358 6.04 7.74 -16.49
N ILE A 359 6.38 6.57 -17.04
CA ILE A 359 5.47 5.43 -17.20
C ILE A 359 6.15 4.18 -16.62
N VAL A 360 5.47 3.50 -15.70
CA VAL A 360 5.89 2.22 -15.13
C VAL A 360 4.73 1.22 -15.21
N TRP A 361 4.92 0.13 -15.95
CA TRP A 361 3.88 -0.85 -16.29
C TRP A 361 4.32 -2.29 -16.02
N SER A 362 3.34 -3.19 -15.81
CA SER A 362 3.50 -4.64 -15.98
C SER A 362 2.15 -5.35 -16.24
N ASP A 363 2.17 -6.63 -16.61
CA ASP A 363 0.99 -7.44 -16.97
C ASP A 363 0.51 -8.38 -15.85
N GLU A 364 1.27 -8.50 -14.75
CA GLU A 364 0.86 -9.25 -13.55
C GLU A 364 1.21 -8.55 -12.23
N ARG A 365 2.36 -7.90 -12.10
CA ARG A 365 2.80 -7.31 -10.82
C ARG A 365 3.74 -6.11 -10.98
N THR A 366 3.27 -4.93 -10.59
CA THR A 366 4.11 -3.76 -10.38
C THR A 366 4.30 -3.56 -8.88
N ASP A 367 5.55 -3.41 -8.46
CA ASP A 367 5.98 -3.33 -7.08
C ASP A 367 6.86 -2.08 -6.98
N PHE A 368 6.30 -0.98 -6.48
CA PHE A 368 6.92 0.35 -6.65
C PHE A 368 7.07 1.10 -5.33
N ASP A 369 8.31 1.11 -4.84
CA ASP A 369 8.71 1.91 -3.69
C ASP A 369 9.54 3.15 -4.05
N GLY A 370 9.97 3.30 -5.29
CA GLY A 370 10.90 4.35 -5.72
C GLY A 370 10.40 5.78 -5.55
N SER A 371 11.34 6.72 -5.70
CA SER A 371 11.06 8.17 -5.74
C SER A 371 10.73 8.62 -7.17
N LEU A 372 9.71 9.46 -7.33
CA LEU A 372 9.25 9.97 -8.63
C LEU A 372 9.15 11.49 -8.61
N LEU A 373 9.80 12.12 -9.58
CA LEU A 373 9.98 13.57 -9.63
C LEU A 373 9.67 14.09 -11.04
N ALA A 374 8.56 14.82 -11.20
CA ALA A 374 8.16 15.46 -12.46
C ALA A 374 7.76 16.94 -12.22
N LYS A 375 8.63 17.66 -11.51
CA LYS A 375 8.40 19.04 -11.06
C LYS A 375 8.40 20.02 -12.23
N GLY A 376 7.49 20.99 -12.20
CA GLY A 376 7.44 22.11 -13.16
C GLY A 376 8.53 23.15 -12.91
N GLY A 377 8.92 23.86 -13.97
CA GLY A 377 10.06 24.79 -13.96
C GLY A 377 9.97 25.89 -12.89
N ALA A 378 11.04 26.07 -12.11
CA ALA A 378 11.13 27.05 -11.02
C ALA A 378 10.91 28.54 -11.42
N LYS A 379 10.80 28.85 -12.71
CA LYS A 379 10.52 30.17 -13.30
C LYS A 379 9.24 30.18 -14.18
N GLY A 380 8.59 29.03 -14.36
CA GLY A 380 7.38 28.84 -15.17
C GLY A 380 7.34 27.47 -15.87
N GLY A 381 6.13 27.00 -16.14
CA GLY A 381 5.81 25.67 -16.68
C GLY A 381 4.96 24.86 -15.71
N ASP A 382 4.17 23.92 -16.21
CA ASP A 382 3.29 23.05 -15.41
C ASP A 382 4.03 21.80 -14.90
N GLY A 383 3.45 21.07 -13.95
CA GLY A 383 3.97 19.76 -13.52
C GLY A 383 3.73 18.68 -14.58
N GLY A 384 4.55 17.63 -14.57
CA GLY A 384 4.53 16.55 -15.56
C GLY A 384 3.48 15.47 -15.33
N PHE A 385 3.66 14.33 -15.98
CA PHE A 385 2.80 13.16 -15.86
C PHE A 385 3.54 11.95 -15.26
N ALA A 386 2.82 11.15 -14.48
CA ALA A 386 3.29 9.88 -13.95
C ALA A 386 2.20 8.82 -14.08
N GLU A 387 2.57 7.64 -14.57
CA GLU A 387 1.77 6.42 -14.47
C GLU A 387 2.56 5.35 -13.71
N ILE A 388 1.97 4.76 -12.67
CA ILE A 388 2.47 3.59 -11.95
C ILE A 388 1.33 2.56 -11.90
N SER A 389 1.37 1.58 -12.80
CA SER A 389 0.21 0.72 -13.10
C SER A 389 0.62 -0.75 -13.34
N SER A 390 -0.37 -1.64 -13.39
CA SER A 390 -0.21 -3.07 -13.68
C SER A 390 -1.51 -3.61 -14.28
N GLN A 391 -1.49 -4.55 -15.22
CA GLN A 391 -2.74 -5.18 -15.68
C GLN A 391 -3.42 -6.06 -14.61
N LYS A 392 -2.82 -6.21 -13.40
CA LYS A 392 -3.39 -6.91 -12.25
C LYS A 392 -3.06 -6.24 -10.92
N THR A 393 -1.98 -6.67 -10.25
CA THR A 393 -1.62 -6.20 -8.92
C THR A 393 -0.60 -5.07 -9.00
N LEU A 394 -0.93 -3.94 -8.37
CA LEU A 394 -0.02 -2.86 -7.99
C LEU A 394 0.16 -2.90 -6.47
N ASP A 395 1.39 -3.06 -6.00
CA ASP A 395 1.74 -2.90 -4.58
C ASP A 395 2.73 -1.75 -4.41
N VAL A 396 2.54 -1.00 -3.32
CA VAL A 396 3.32 0.19 -2.94
C VAL A 396 3.41 0.26 -1.42
N SER A 397 4.55 0.64 -0.84
CA SER A 397 4.69 0.75 0.63
C SER A 397 3.89 1.91 1.23
N GLU A 398 3.49 1.75 2.50
CA GLU A 398 2.88 2.82 3.29
C GLU A 398 3.83 4.02 3.41
N GLY A 399 3.30 5.22 3.17
CA GLY A 399 4.05 6.47 3.16
C GLY A 399 4.83 6.72 1.86
N TRP A 400 4.66 5.91 0.82
CA TRP A 400 5.26 6.10 -0.51
C TRP A 400 5.00 7.49 -1.10
N SER A 401 3.84 8.09 -0.83
CA SER A 401 3.47 9.45 -1.26
C SER A 401 4.49 10.54 -0.91
N LYS A 402 5.27 10.37 0.17
CA LYS A 402 6.36 11.28 0.57
C LYS A 402 7.51 11.33 -0.44
N ARG A 403 7.61 10.35 -1.33
CA ARG A 403 8.64 10.18 -2.36
C ARG A 403 8.16 10.64 -3.76
N ILE A 404 6.94 11.16 -3.87
CA ILE A 404 6.28 11.57 -5.12
C ILE A 404 6.10 13.10 -5.19
N ASN A 405 6.66 13.75 -6.21
CA ASN A 405 6.49 15.19 -6.40
C ASN A 405 6.35 15.61 -7.87
N LEU A 406 5.15 16.06 -8.24
CA LEU A 406 4.78 16.60 -9.54
C LEU A 406 4.39 18.09 -9.47
N GLN A 407 4.80 18.81 -8.41
CA GLN A 407 4.39 20.20 -8.20
C GLN A 407 5.06 21.16 -9.18
N SER A 408 4.34 22.22 -9.58
CA SER A 408 4.94 23.42 -10.18
C SER A 408 4.87 24.61 -9.21
N PRO A 409 5.96 25.39 -9.04
CA PRO A 409 5.92 26.63 -8.27
C PRO A 409 5.14 27.78 -8.92
N LEU A 410 4.87 27.73 -10.23
CA LEU A 410 4.33 28.85 -11.03
C LEU A 410 3.34 28.44 -12.13
N GLY A 411 3.02 27.15 -12.24
CA GLY A 411 2.03 26.58 -13.16
C GLY A 411 1.04 25.68 -12.41
N LYS A 412 0.37 24.78 -13.13
CA LYS A 412 -0.46 23.72 -12.55
C LYS A 412 0.38 22.62 -11.92
N THR A 413 -0.20 21.92 -10.94
CA THR A 413 0.29 20.62 -10.46
C THR A 413 0.20 19.58 -11.59
N GLY A 414 1.16 18.65 -11.64
CA GLY A 414 1.14 17.52 -12.56
C GLY A 414 0.18 16.42 -12.12
N LYS A 415 0.13 15.32 -12.89
CA LYS A 415 -0.87 14.24 -12.76
C LYS A 415 -0.25 12.87 -12.48
N LEU A 416 -0.76 12.17 -11.47
CA LEU A 416 -0.48 10.76 -11.20
C LEU A 416 -1.67 9.89 -11.63
N LEU A 417 -1.40 8.81 -12.35
CA LEU A 417 -2.32 7.72 -12.69
C LEU A 417 -1.86 6.42 -12.02
N LEU A 418 -2.80 5.72 -11.38
CA LEU A 418 -2.66 4.35 -10.89
C LEU A 418 -3.78 3.51 -11.52
N ASP A 419 -3.45 2.40 -12.19
CA ASP A 419 -4.39 1.63 -13.04
C ASP A 419 -4.27 0.07 -12.93
N PRO A 420 -4.48 -0.55 -11.74
CA PRO A 420 -4.60 -2.01 -11.54
C PRO A 420 -6.00 -2.61 -11.81
N THR A 421 -6.23 -3.93 -11.66
CA THR A 421 -7.58 -4.51 -11.90
C THR A 421 -8.61 -4.09 -10.85
N ASP A 422 -8.46 -4.52 -9.58
CA ASP A 422 -9.40 -4.19 -8.50
C ASP A 422 -8.63 -3.38 -7.45
N ILE A 423 -9.29 -2.45 -6.75
CA ILE A 423 -8.64 -1.56 -5.76
C ILE A 423 -9.39 -1.56 -4.44
N SER A 424 -8.64 -1.72 -3.35
CA SER A 424 -9.11 -1.52 -1.97
C SER A 424 -8.40 -0.32 -1.34
N ILE A 425 -9.13 0.77 -1.16
CA ILE A 425 -8.69 1.94 -0.40
C ILE A 425 -8.98 1.69 1.08
N ILE A 426 -7.95 1.68 1.92
CA ILE A 426 -8.04 1.36 3.35
C ILE A 426 -7.46 2.45 4.25
N ASN A 427 -7.95 2.50 5.48
CA ASN A 427 -7.51 3.43 6.52
C ASN A 427 -6.10 3.07 7.03
N SER A 428 -5.13 3.98 6.91
CA SER A 428 -3.75 3.77 7.38
C SER A 428 -3.61 3.68 8.91
N ALA A 429 -4.62 4.11 9.66
CA ALA A 429 -4.69 3.94 11.11
C ALA A 429 -5.46 2.67 11.54
N SER A 430 -6.01 1.91 10.58
CA SER A 430 -6.60 0.59 10.85
C SER A 430 -5.50 -0.47 11.03
N PRO A 431 -5.62 -1.40 11.98
CA PRO A 431 -4.65 -2.50 12.16
C PRO A 431 -4.77 -3.60 11.09
N THR A 432 -5.32 -3.27 9.92
CA THR A 432 -5.20 -4.09 8.70
C THR A 432 -3.75 -4.10 8.25
N THR A 433 -3.10 -5.25 8.41
CA THR A 433 -1.70 -5.45 8.02
C THR A 433 -1.46 -5.03 6.57
N PRO A 434 -0.44 -4.19 6.28
CA PRO A 434 0.09 -4.05 4.93
C PRO A 434 0.40 -5.45 4.38
N ASN A 435 -0.27 -5.81 3.28
CA ASN A 435 -0.35 -7.20 2.83
C ASN A 435 1.04 -7.63 2.34
N PRO A 436 1.74 -8.59 2.98
CA PRO A 436 3.13 -8.86 2.62
C PRO A 436 3.21 -9.62 1.30
N ILE A 437 3.38 -8.88 0.21
CA ILE A 437 4.06 -9.19 -1.05
C ILE A 437 4.60 -10.63 -1.12
N SER A 438 3.69 -11.58 -1.37
CA SER A 438 3.99 -13.03 -1.42
C SER A 438 2.95 -13.88 -2.16
N SER A 439 1.83 -13.30 -2.54
CA SER A 439 0.81 -13.88 -3.43
C SER A 439 0.30 -12.78 -4.36
N PRO A 440 0.02 -13.06 -5.65
CA PRO A 440 -0.86 -12.22 -6.44
C PRO A 440 -2.28 -12.41 -5.90
N GLU A 441 -2.67 -11.57 -4.95
CA GLU A 441 -4.09 -11.36 -4.64
C GLU A 441 -4.69 -10.44 -5.71
N SER A 442 -5.99 -10.63 -6.01
CA SER A 442 -6.66 -10.05 -7.18
C SER A 442 -6.92 -8.54 -7.09
N SER A 443 -6.68 -7.93 -5.93
CA SER A 443 -6.91 -6.51 -5.68
C SER A 443 -5.68 -5.85 -5.07
N SER A 444 -5.42 -4.63 -5.55
CA SER A 444 -4.33 -3.74 -5.15
C SER A 444 -4.77 -2.89 -3.96
N VAL A 445 -3.86 -2.61 -3.02
CA VAL A 445 -4.20 -1.91 -1.77
C VAL A 445 -3.58 -0.51 -1.75
N LEU A 446 -4.39 0.51 -1.46
CA LEU A 446 -3.95 1.89 -1.32
C LEU A 446 -4.36 2.46 0.05
N PHE A 447 -3.44 3.14 0.72
CA PHE A 447 -3.70 3.78 2.01
C PHE A 447 -4.26 5.19 1.84
N ASP A 448 -5.30 5.54 2.60
CA ASP A 448 -5.94 6.86 2.57
C ASP A 448 -4.97 8.03 2.88
N ALA A 449 -4.02 7.82 3.79
CA ALA A 449 -2.95 8.76 4.07
C ALA A 449 -1.99 8.99 2.88
N ASP A 450 -1.76 7.97 2.05
CA ASP A 450 -0.95 8.10 0.83
C ASP A 450 -1.75 8.77 -0.29
N ILE A 451 -3.04 8.49 -0.43
CA ILE A 451 -3.93 9.19 -1.36
C ILE A 451 -3.98 10.69 -1.00
N ALA A 452 -4.14 11.03 0.28
CA ALA A 452 -4.02 12.41 0.77
C ALA A 452 -2.62 13.02 0.52
N GLY A 453 -1.57 12.18 0.57
CA GLY A 453 -0.20 12.54 0.25
C GLY A 453 0.02 12.88 -1.23
N PHE A 454 -0.40 12.02 -2.17
CA PHE A 454 -0.34 12.29 -3.61
C PHE A 454 -1.15 13.54 -3.96
N LEU A 455 -2.35 13.68 -3.36
CA LEU A 455 -3.19 14.87 -3.53
C LEU A 455 -2.54 16.16 -2.99
N SER A 456 -1.45 16.08 -2.20
CA SER A 456 -0.64 17.25 -1.84
C SER A 456 0.37 17.67 -2.92
N SER A 457 0.74 16.77 -3.85
CA SER A 457 1.82 16.97 -4.83
C SER A 457 1.43 16.69 -6.30
N SER A 458 0.22 16.21 -6.56
CA SER A 458 -0.36 15.93 -7.89
C SER A 458 -1.90 16.04 -7.89
N ASP A 459 -2.50 16.28 -9.06
CA ASP A 459 -3.82 15.75 -9.41
C ASP A 459 -3.74 14.21 -9.43
N LEU A 460 -4.75 13.50 -8.93
CA LEU A 460 -4.73 12.04 -8.82
C LEU A 460 -5.89 11.38 -9.59
N ILE A 461 -5.54 10.41 -10.44
CA ILE A 461 -6.46 9.49 -11.09
C ILE A 461 -6.15 8.08 -10.56
N ILE A 462 -7.15 7.44 -9.98
CA ILE A 462 -7.15 6.03 -9.62
C ILE A 462 -8.20 5.38 -10.52
N ALA A 463 -7.75 4.52 -11.42
CA ALA A 463 -8.61 3.85 -12.38
C ALA A 463 -8.47 2.32 -12.25
N THR A 464 -9.41 1.58 -12.84
CA THR A 464 -9.32 0.12 -13.00
C THR A 464 -9.49 -0.29 -14.46
N ALA A 465 -9.13 -1.54 -14.76
CA ALA A 465 -9.15 -2.09 -16.11
C ALA A 465 -9.76 -3.52 -16.17
N ASP A 466 -10.65 -3.77 -17.13
CA ASP A 466 -11.21 -5.10 -17.43
C ASP A 466 -10.11 -6.15 -17.76
N SER A 467 -9.74 -6.96 -16.75
CA SER A 467 -8.83 -8.11 -16.91
C SER A 467 -9.53 -9.35 -17.50
N GLY A 468 -10.87 -9.33 -17.61
CA GLY A 468 -11.71 -10.45 -18.03
C GLY A 468 -11.77 -11.63 -17.05
N SER A 469 -11.07 -11.58 -15.92
CA SER A 469 -11.08 -12.60 -14.86
C SER A 469 -11.49 -12.08 -13.48
N GLU A 470 -11.33 -10.78 -13.26
CA GLU A 470 -11.75 -10.02 -12.07
C GLU A 470 -12.82 -9.00 -12.52
N LEU A 471 -13.29 -8.11 -11.64
CA LEU A 471 -14.45 -7.26 -11.97
C LEU A 471 -14.09 -5.85 -12.46
N GLY A 472 -13.04 -5.22 -11.92
CA GLY A 472 -12.75 -3.80 -12.16
C GLY A 472 -13.25 -2.89 -11.03
N ASP A 473 -13.33 -3.39 -9.80
CA ASP A 473 -14.01 -2.73 -8.68
C ASP A 473 -13.09 -1.76 -7.90
N ILE A 474 -13.65 -0.63 -7.44
CA ILE A 474 -13.00 0.25 -6.45
C ILE A 474 -13.80 0.25 -5.15
N THR A 475 -13.23 -0.35 -4.10
CA THR A 475 -13.80 -0.37 -2.75
C THR A 475 -13.09 0.61 -1.83
N ILE A 476 -13.84 1.49 -1.17
CA ILE A 476 -13.38 2.37 -0.10
C ILE A 476 -13.87 1.79 1.22
N GLY A 477 -12.93 1.21 1.98
CA GLY A 477 -13.22 0.44 3.18
C GLY A 477 -13.64 1.27 4.39
N ALA A 478 -14.02 0.56 5.45
CA ALA A 478 -14.43 1.14 6.72
C ALA A 478 -13.35 2.04 7.33
N ASP A 479 -13.81 3.09 8.02
CA ASP A 479 -13.03 4.08 8.75
C ASP A 479 -11.97 4.85 7.91
N VAL A 480 -12.06 4.87 6.58
CA VAL A 480 -11.20 5.71 5.71
C VAL A 480 -11.42 7.20 5.99
N PHE A 481 -10.36 7.96 6.26
CA PHE A 481 -10.38 9.40 6.55
C PHE A 481 -9.58 10.20 5.51
N LEU A 482 -10.05 10.20 4.27
CA LEU A 482 -9.38 10.86 3.14
C LEU A 482 -9.61 12.39 3.16
N LEU A 483 -8.60 13.14 3.65
CA LEU A 483 -8.67 14.58 3.88
C LEU A 483 -7.54 15.35 3.17
N TRP A 484 -7.86 16.34 2.33
CA TRP A 484 -6.85 17.21 1.69
C TRP A 484 -7.27 18.67 1.52
N SER A 485 -6.28 19.54 1.29
CA SER A 485 -6.44 21.01 1.29
C SER A 485 -5.64 21.76 0.20
N SER A 486 -5.02 21.03 -0.74
CA SER A 486 -4.21 21.58 -1.84
C SER A 486 -5.05 22.24 -2.93
N GLY A 487 -6.28 21.76 -3.15
CA GLY A 487 -7.11 22.08 -4.31
C GLY A 487 -6.90 21.16 -5.52
N ASN A 488 -6.00 20.17 -5.46
CA ASN A 488 -5.84 19.19 -6.55
C ASN A 488 -7.06 18.27 -6.66
N SER A 489 -7.30 17.78 -7.87
CA SER A 489 -8.43 16.91 -8.24
C SER A 489 -8.21 15.46 -7.80
N LEU A 490 -9.31 14.76 -7.47
CA LEU A 490 -9.36 13.31 -7.31
C LEU A 490 -10.34 12.74 -8.33
N THR A 491 -9.96 11.66 -9.02
CA THR A 491 -10.88 10.89 -9.87
C THR A 491 -10.71 9.41 -9.57
N LEU A 492 -11.80 8.75 -9.19
CA LEU A 492 -11.92 7.30 -9.09
C LEU A 492 -12.72 6.80 -10.29
N GLN A 493 -12.18 5.86 -11.07
CA GLN A 493 -12.77 5.33 -12.30
C GLN A 493 -12.83 3.80 -12.26
N ALA A 494 -14.01 3.22 -12.06
CA ALA A 494 -14.22 1.78 -11.96
C ALA A 494 -14.79 1.17 -13.26
N ASP A 495 -14.11 0.17 -13.82
CA ASP A 495 -14.58 -0.63 -14.96
C ASP A 495 -15.73 -1.59 -14.59
N ASN A 496 -16.05 -1.77 -13.30
CA ASN A 496 -17.34 -2.28 -12.81
C ASN A 496 -17.96 -1.37 -11.72
N ASP A 497 -17.78 -1.66 -10.42
CA ASP A 497 -18.51 -0.99 -9.33
C ASP A 497 -17.60 -0.09 -8.46
N ILE A 498 -18.17 1.00 -7.92
CA ILE A 498 -17.59 1.75 -6.80
C ILE A 498 -18.40 1.48 -5.54
N THR A 499 -17.75 1.10 -4.44
CA THR A 499 -18.40 0.93 -3.12
C THR A 499 -17.70 1.78 -2.05
N ILE A 500 -18.47 2.52 -1.25
CA ILE A 500 -17.98 3.43 -0.20
C ILE A 500 -18.66 3.09 1.13
N ASP A 501 -17.89 2.61 2.10
CA ASP A 501 -18.40 2.15 3.40
C ASP A 501 -19.08 3.25 4.22
N SER A 502 -20.03 2.83 5.07
CA SER A 502 -20.80 3.65 6.01
C SER A 502 -20.00 4.52 6.99
N SER A 503 -18.76 4.17 7.36
CA SER A 503 -17.91 5.00 8.21
C SER A 503 -16.79 5.73 7.48
N ALA A 504 -16.66 5.55 6.16
CA ALA A 504 -15.73 6.32 5.34
C ALA A 504 -16.12 7.82 5.31
N PHE A 505 -15.10 8.68 5.41
CA PHE A 505 -15.22 10.13 5.43
C PHE A 505 -14.22 10.75 4.44
N ILE A 506 -14.73 11.24 3.31
CA ILE A 506 -13.93 11.88 2.26
C ILE A 506 -14.22 13.39 2.26
N PHE A 507 -13.18 14.22 2.40
CA PHE A 507 -13.32 15.68 2.31
C PHE A 507 -12.13 16.38 1.64
N GLY A 508 -12.33 16.75 0.36
CA GLY A 508 -11.36 17.49 -0.43
C GLY A 508 -11.59 19.00 -0.44
N SER A 509 -10.55 19.81 -0.32
CA SER A 509 -10.69 21.27 -0.29
C SER A 509 -9.50 22.00 -0.88
N SER A 510 -9.65 23.29 -1.16
CA SER A 510 -8.55 24.23 -1.38
C SER A 510 -8.58 25.38 -0.38
N THR A 511 -7.58 26.27 -0.43
CA THR A 511 -7.57 27.54 0.32
C THR A 511 -8.18 28.72 -0.45
N SER A 512 -8.72 28.48 -1.65
CA SER A 512 -9.41 29.46 -2.50
C SER A 512 -10.90 29.59 -2.14
N PHE A 513 -11.56 30.61 -2.68
CA PHE A 513 -12.99 30.88 -2.48
C PHE A 513 -13.74 30.85 -3.82
N GLY A 514 -14.83 30.08 -3.89
CA GLY A 514 -15.58 29.77 -5.12
C GLY A 514 -15.04 28.54 -5.86
N SER A 515 -15.84 27.93 -6.75
CA SER A 515 -15.34 26.83 -7.60
C SER A 515 -14.11 27.27 -8.38
N THR A 516 -13.08 26.44 -8.33
CA THR A 516 -11.81 26.67 -9.04
C THR A 516 -11.68 25.82 -10.32
N GLY A 517 -12.60 24.86 -10.53
CA GLY A 517 -12.66 23.98 -11.71
C GLY A 517 -11.94 22.64 -11.55
N GLU A 518 -11.38 22.36 -10.37
CA GLU A 518 -10.90 21.05 -9.94
C GLU A 518 -12.03 20.25 -9.26
N VAL A 519 -11.99 18.92 -9.39
CA VAL A 519 -13.13 18.03 -9.14
C VAL A 519 -12.78 16.86 -8.22
N VAL A 520 -13.77 16.38 -7.48
CA VAL A 520 -13.79 15.06 -6.86
C VAL A 520 -14.80 14.21 -7.63
N ARG A 521 -14.33 13.30 -8.49
CA ARG A 521 -15.17 12.45 -9.36
C ARG A 521 -15.14 10.99 -8.92
N PHE A 522 -16.31 10.38 -8.88
CA PHE A 522 -16.54 8.94 -8.80
C PHE A 522 -17.28 8.52 -10.07
N GLU A 523 -16.65 7.68 -10.89
CA GLU A 523 -17.14 7.26 -12.20
C GLU A 523 -17.12 5.73 -12.28
N ALA A 524 -18.26 5.09 -12.54
CA ALA A 524 -18.39 3.63 -12.56
C ALA A 524 -19.13 3.15 -13.82
N VAL A 525 -18.64 2.08 -14.46
CA VAL A 525 -19.29 1.47 -15.63
C VAL A 525 -20.59 0.77 -15.24
N ASN A 526 -20.67 0.17 -14.04
CA ASN A 526 -21.89 -0.39 -13.48
C ASN A 526 -22.43 0.49 -12.32
N ASP A 527 -22.40 0.04 -11.06
CA ASP A 527 -23.12 0.66 -9.94
C ASP A 527 -22.18 1.50 -9.02
N ILE A 528 -22.72 2.54 -8.39
CA ILE A 528 -22.07 3.22 -7.26
C ILE A 528 -22.89 3.02 -5.99
N ASN A 529 -22.26 2.49 -4.94
CA ASN A 529 -22.84 2.25 -3.62
C ASN A 529 -22.16 3.17 -2.58
N HIS A 530 -22.92 4.06 -1.94
CA HIS A 530 -22.41 5.16 -1.11
C HIS A 530 -23.17 5.29 0.22
N GLU A 531 -22.63 4.68 1.27
CA GLU A 531 -23.19 4.75 2.63
C GLU A 531 -22.49 5.78 3.54
N GLY A 532 -21.24 6.14 3.24
CA GLY A 532 -20.41 7.05 4.06
C GLY A 532 -20.69 8.54 3.87
N PHE A 533 -19.75 9.39 4.30
CA PHE A 533 -19.79 10.83 4.03
C PHE A 533 -18.79 11.19 2.91
N VAL A 534 -19.26 11.90 1.90
CA VAL A 534 -18.40 12.46 0.84
C VAL A 534 -18.71 13.95 0.70
N GLY A 535 -17.68 14.79 0.73
CA GLY A 535 -17.89 16.22 0.62
C GLY A 535 -16.68 16.98 0.11
N THR A 536 -16.88 18.29 -0.10
CA THR A 536 -15.80 19.18 -0.51
C THR A 536 -15.87 20.55 0.17
N GLY A 537 -14.75 21.26 0.10
CA GLY A 537 -14.72 22.72 0.22
C GLY A 537 -15.28 23.35 -1.05
N ASN A 538 -14.40 23.85 -1.90
CA ASN A 538 -14.74 24.58 -3.13
C ASN A 538 -14.43 23.78 -4.41
N LEU A 539 -14.32 22.45 -4.30
CA LEU A 539 -14.13 21.54 -5.43
C LEU A 539 -15.48 21.02 -5.88
N ASP A 540 -15.70 20.89 -7.18
CA ASP A 540 -16.96 20.34 -7.70
C ASP A 540 -17.03 18.82 -7.41
N LEU A 541 -18.22 18.29 -7.17
CA LEU A 541 -18.42 16.89 -6.75
C LEU A 541 -19.28 16.13 -7.78
N GLU A 542 -18.72 15.08 -8.36
CA GLU A 542 -19.35 14.31 -9.44
C GLU A 542 -19.49 12.82 -9.10
N PHE A 543 -20.70 12.28 -9.28
CA PHE A 543 -21.01 10.85 -9.21
C PHE A 543 -21.65 10.43 -10.55
N ILE A 544 -20.98 9.57 -11.31
CA ILE A 544 -21.39 9.18 -12.67
C ILE A 544 -21.43 7.64 -12.76
N ALA A 545 -22.58 7.06 -13.10
CA ALA A 545 -22.74 5.61 -13.22
C ALA A 545 -23.34 5.19 -14.56
N GLY A 546 -22.86 4.09 -15.13
CA GLY A 546 -23.55 3.41 -16.22
C GLY A 546 -24.85 2.73 -15.74
N GLY A 547 -24.79 2.12 -14.56
CA GLY A 547 -25.89 1.52 -13.80
C GLY A 547 -26.54 2.49 -12.81
N ASN A 548 -26.72 2.06 -11.57
CA ASN A 548 -27.45 2.74 -10.49
C ASN A 548 -26.51 3.52 -9.56
N ILE A 549 -27.05 4.47 -8.79
CA ILE A 549 -26.32 5.17 -7.72
C ILE A 549 -27.16 5.08 -6.44
N THR A 550 -26.70 4.34 -5.42
CA THR A 550 -27.51 4.04 -4.23
C THR A 550 -26.74 4.24 -2.92
N GLY A 551 -27.45 4.51 -1.82
CA GLY A 551 -26.92 4.44 -0.46
C GLY A 551 -27.30 5.62 0.45
N GLY A 552 -27.16 5.44 1.77
CA GLY A 552 -27.64 6.39 2.78
C GLY A 552 -26.82 7.66 3.00
N GLY A 553 -25.67 7.81 2.31
CA GLY A 553 -24.66 8.84 2.60
C GLY A 553 -25.07 10.31 2.38
N GLU A 554 -24.30 11.25 2.94
CA GLU A 554 -24.44 12.68 2.63
C GLU A 554 -23.35 13.14 1.64
N LEU A 555 -23.79 13.78 0.56
CA LEU A 555 -22.98 14.54 -0.39
C LEU A 555 -23.02 16.03 -0.02
N SER A 556 -21.91 16.59 0.49
CA SER A 556 -21.90 17.98 1.00
C SER A 556 -20.71 18.85 0.52
N VAL A 557 -20.99 19.91 -0.23
CA VAL A 557 -19.98 20.85 -0.78
C VAL A 557 -20.18 22.29 -0.29
N ARG A 558 -19.20 23.18 -0.51
CA ARG A 558 -19.20 24.56 0.06
C ARG A 558 -18.97 25.67 -0.97
N GLY A 559 -19.95 25.90 -1.84
CA GLY A 559 -19.86 26.93 -2.89
C GLY A 559 -19.22 26.40 -4.17
N ALA A 560 -19.52 25.14 -4.47
CA ALA A 560 -19.16 24.37 -5.65
C ALA A 560 -20.39 23.53 -6.06
N ASP A 561 -20.34 22.90 -7.23
CA ASP A 561 -21.44 22.13 -7.81
C ASP A 561 -21.51 20.68 -7.27
N ILE A 562 -22.70 20.09 -7.30
CA ILE A 562 -22.91 18.64 -7.16
C ILE A 562 -23.61 18.13 -8.43
N THR A 563 -22.99 17.16 -9.11
CA THR A 563 -23.62 16.43 -10.23
C THR A 563 -23.71 14.94 -9.92
N VAL A 564 -24.91 14.37 -10.05
CA VAL A 564 -25.18 12.94 -9.93
C VAL A 564 -25.90 12.47 -11.18
N GLU A 565 -25.28 11.62 -12.00
CA GLU A 565 -25.85 11.15 -13.27
C GLU A 565 -25.75 9.63 -13.43
N SER A 566 -26.92 8.98 -13.55
CA SER A 566 -27.07 7.57 -13.90
C SER A 566 -27.49 7.45 -15.36
N THR A 567 -26.79 6.61 -16.12
CA THR A 567 -27.01 6.46 -17.57
C THR A 567 -28.16 5.50 -17.90
N ASN A 568 -28.27 4.38 -17.17
CA ASN A 568 -29.27 3.32 -17.42
C ASN A 568 -30.09 2.90 -16.18
N GLY A 569 -29.68 3.31 -14.98
CA GLY A 569 -30.24 2.84 -13.70
C GLY A 569 -31.16 3.83 -12.98
N LEU A 570 -31.28 3.65 -11.67
CA LEU A 570 -31.98 4.53 -10.72
C LEU A 570 -31.00 5.29 -9.81
N ILE A 571 -31.51 6.29 -9.09
CA ILE A 571 -30.79 6.95 -7.99
C ILE A 571 -31.60 6.78 -6.69
N ASP A 572 -30.98 6.31 -5.61
CA ASP A 572 -31.59 6.26 -4.26
C ASP A 572 -30.55 6.68 -3.21
N LEU A 573 -30.48 7.99 -2.92
CA LEU A 573 -29.42 8.58 -2.11
C LEU A 573 -29.91 9.24 -0.82
N GLY A 574 -28.98 9.47 0.12
CA GLY A 574 -29.19 10.27 1.32
C GLY A 574 -29.40 11.77 1.04
N SER A 575 -28.58 12.65 1.61
CA SER A 575 -28.78 14.10 1.50
C SER A 575 -27.75 14.77 0.59
N LEU A 576 -28.19 15.75 -0.21
CA LEU A 576 -27.35 16.54 -1.10
C LEU A 576 -27.37 18.00 -0.63
N SER A 577 -26.22 18.56 -0.26
CA SER A 577 -26.14 19.92 0.29
C SER A 577 -24.97 20.73 -0.28
N THR A 578 -25.25 21.96 -0.77
CA THR A 578 -24.21 22.94 -1.14
C THR A 578 -24.43 24.25 -0.41
N GLN A 579 -23.42 24.72 0.32
CA GLN A 579 -23.60 25.79 1.31
C GLN A 579 -22.39 26.73 1.48
N THR A 580 -22.62 28.05 1.43
CA THR A 580 -21.60 29.06 1.77
C THR A 580 -22.07 30.03 2.85
N SER A 581 -21.13 30.42 3.72
CA SER A 581 -21.30 31.43 4.76
C SER A 581 -20.66 32.78 4.42
N PHE A 582 -20.06 32.89 3.23
CA PHE A 582 -19.41 34.10 2.73
C PHE A 582 -20.28 34.81 1.68
N LEU A 583 -19.82 35.98 1.23
CA LEU A 583 -20.39 36.65 0.06
C LEU A 583 -19.89 35.93 -1.20
N GLY A 584 -20.81 35.41 -2.01
CA GLY A 584 -20.48 34.56 -3.16
C GLY A 584 -21.70 33.82 -3.70
N GLU A 585 -21.55 33.34 -4.93
CA GLU A 585 -22.48 32.38 -5.53
C GLU A 585 -22.30 31.00 -4.89
N VAL A 586 -23.37 30.22 -4.88
CA VAL A 586 -23.38 28.82 -4.45
C VAL A 586 -23.67 27.99 -5.68
N GLY A 587 -22.90 26.91 -5.86
CA GLY A 587 -23.03 26.03 -7.00
C GLY A 587 -24.37 25.29 -7.05
N ASP A 588 -24.63 24.68 -8.19
CA ASP A 588 -25.88 24.01 -8.53
C ASP A 588 -25.90 22.57 -7.99
N ILE A 589 -27.10 21.99 -7.85
CA ILE A 589 -27.29 20.55 -7.63
C ILE A 589 -28.03 19.96 -8.83
N THR A 590 -27.32 19.18 -9.64
CA THR A 590 -27.87 18.44 -10.79
C THR A 590 -28.01 16.96 -10.46
N VAL A 591 -29.20 16.38 -10.66
CA VAL A 591 -29.47 14.94 -10.48
C VAL A 591 -30.21 14.39 -11.72
N ARG A 592 -29.66 13.37 -12.38
CA ARG A 592 -30.17 12.83 -13.66
C ARG A 592 -30.22 11.31 -13.65
N ALA A 593 -31.36 10.73 -14.03
CA ALA A 593 -31.49 9.28 -14.24
C ALA A 593 -32.57 8.95 -15.29
N PRO A 594 -32.52 7.76 -15.92
CA PRO A 594 -33.69 7.21 -16.59
C PRO A 594 -34.69 6.59 -15.61
N GLY A 595 -34.22 5.88 -14.58
CA GLY A 595 -35.03 5.24 -13.56
C GLY A 595 -35.60 6.22 -12.51
N ASP A 596 -36.16 5.66 -11.45
CA ASP A 596 -36.65 6.43 -10.30
C ASP A 596 -35.51 7.22 -9.63
N ILE A 597 -35.85 8.37 -9.02
CA ILE A 597 -34.93 9.16 -8.20
C ILE A 597 -35.55 9.29 -6.80
N THR A 598 -34.98 8.59 -5.83
CA THR A 598 -35.26 8.78 -4.40
C THR A 598 -34.11 9.55 -3.75
N LEU A 599 -34.44 10.55 -2.93
CA LEU A 599 -33.48 11.36 -2.16
C LEU A 599 -34.01 11.56 -0.73
N THR A 600 -33.11 11.76 0.24
CA THR A 600 -33.50 12.16 1.60
C THR A 600 -33.76 13.66 1.69
N SER A 601 -32.81 14.52 1.30
CA SER A 601 -33.07 15.97 1.22
C SER A 601 -32.12 16.66 0.24
N VAL A 602 -32.52 17.83 -0.28
CA VAL A 602 -31.72 18.60 -1.24
C VAL A 602 -31.72 20.08 -0.87
N SER A 603 -30.55 20.71 -0.75
CA SER A 603 -30.51 22.17 -0.51
C SER A 603 -29.28 22.91 -1.01
N THR A 604 -29.52 24.04 -1.68
CA THR A 604 -28.54 25.11 -1.95
C THR A 604 -28.74 26.22 -0.90
N ARG A 605 -27.67 26.71 -0.25
CA ARG A 605 -27.80 27.68 0.87
C ARG A 605 -26.71 28.76 0.87
N SER A 606 -27.10 30.03 0.87
CA SER A 606 -26.14 31.15 0.84
C SER A 606 -26.58 32.38 1.64
N SER A 607 -25.80 33.46 1.55
CA SER A 607 -26.19 34.81 1.98
C SER A 607 -26.51 35.78 0.83
N ASP A 608 -26.11 35.46 -0.41
CA ASP A 608 -26.23 36.33 -1.58
C ASP A 608 -27.05 35.73 -2.73
N SER A 609 -26.49 34.77 -3.47
CA SER A 609 -27.14 34.04 -4.56
C SER A 609 -27.15 32.56 -4.24
N SER A 610 -28.25 31.87 -4.52
CA SER A 610 -28.39 30.42 -4.28
C SER A 610 -28.34 29.70 -5.62
N GLY A 611 -27.60 28.60 -5.73
CA GLY A 611 -27.58 27.79 -6.95
C GLY A 611 -28.91 27.13 -7.27
N ASP A 612 -29.08 26.73 -8.53
CA ASP A 612 -30.23 26.00 -9.04
C ASP A 612 -30.23 24.55 -8.51
N ILE A 613 -31.42 23.97 -8.36
CA ILE A 613 -31.62 22.54 -8.07
C ILE A 613 -32.38 21.93 -9.25
N ASP A 614 -31.75 21.00 -9.97
CA ASP A 614 -32.25 20.45 -11.24
C ASP A 614 -32.29 18.91 -11.20
N ILE A 615 -33.48 18.36 -10.93
CA ILE A 615 -33.72 16.92 -10.74
C ILE A 615 -34.52 16.38 -11.92
N ARG A 616 -33.97 15.44 -12.70
CA ARG A 616 -34.62 14.85 -13.87
C ARG A 616 -34.61 13.32 -13.87
N SER A 617 -35.79 12.73 -13.66
CA SER A 617 -36.06 11.34 -14.07
C SER A 617 -36.74 11.35 -15.44
N THR A 618 -36.25 10.56 -16.41
CA THR A 618 -36.86 10.51 -17.75
C THR A 618 -37.95 9.45 -17.92
N ASN A 619 -37.91 8.36 -17.14
CA ASN A 619 -38.91 7.27 -17.22
C ASN A 619 -39.48 6.84 -15.85
N GLY A 620 -38.98 7.39 -14.74
CA GLY A 620 -39.40 7.06 -13.37
C GLY A 620 -40.02 8.23 -12.59
N PHE A 621 -40.27 7.97 -11.31
CA PHE A 621 -40.80 8.93 -10.34
C PHE A 621 -39.67 9.70 -9.63
N VAL A 622 -40.00 10.85 -9.05
CA VAL A 622 -39.09 11.62 -8.19
C VAL A 622 -39.68 11.70 -6.78
N LYS A 623 -38.88 11.31 -5.78
CA LYS A 623 -39.30 11.09 -4.40
C LYS A 623 -38.30 11.69 -3.42
N VAL A 624 -38.69 12.73 -2.67
CA VAL A 624 -37.83 13.34 -1.64
C VAL A 624 -38.45 13.16 -0.26
N THR A 625 -37.79 12.42 0.64
CA THR A 625 -38.38 12.09 1.95
C THR A 625 -38.28 13.22 2.99
N GLY A 626 -37.52 14.27 2.68
CA GLY A 626 -37.41 15.53 3.40
C GLY A 626 -37.84 16.75 2.56
N ASN A 627 -37.15 17.89 2.74
CA ASN A 627 -37.41 19.13 2.00
C ASN A 627 -36.52 19.27 0.76
N VAL A 628 -36.97 20.10 -0.18
CA VAL A 628 -36.13 20.69 -1.24
C VAL A 628 -36.08 22.20 -1.03
N SER A 629 -34.90 22.77 -0.82
CA SER A 629 -34.78 24.20 -0.46
C SER A 629 -33.56 24.88 -1.07
N GLY A 630 -33.80 25.84 -1.97
CA GLY A 630 -32.84 26.91 -2.27
C GLY A 630 -33.07 28.05 -1.29
N PHE A 631 -32.08 28.41 -0.45
CA PHE A 631 -32.31 29.34 0.65
C PHE A 631 -31.24 30.41 0.78
N ARG A 632 -31.66 31.67 0.56
CA ARG A 632 -30.88 32.84 0.94
C ARG A 632 -31.17 33.24 2.39
N THR A 633 -30.14 33.22 3.23
CA THR A 633 -30.18 33.84 4.56
C THR A 633 -30.06 35.37 4.44
N PRO A 634 -31.01 36.17 4.95
CA PRO A 634 -30.81 37.60 5.10
C PRO A 634 -29.64 37.85 6.07
N SER A 635 -28.74 38.76 5.71
CA SER A 635 -27.47 38.99 6.42
C SER A 635 -27.66 39.61 7.81
N GLY A 636 -27.99 38.77 8.80
CA GLY A 636 -27.94 39.13 10.22
C GLY A 636 -29.13 38.76 11.10
N GLU A 637 -29.66 37.52 11.05
CA GLU A 637 -30.28 36.93 12.25
C GLU A 637 -30.20 35.39 12.25
N SER A 638 -29.70 34.81 13.34
CA SER A 638 -29.44 33.37 13.46
C SER A 638 -30.67 32.62 14.00
N VAL A 639 -31.44 31.98 13.12
CA VAL A 639 -32.53 31.07 13.51
C VAL A 639 -32.07 29.62 13.37
N SER A 640 -31.78 28.98 14.51
CA SER A 640 -31.62 27.52 14.57
C SER A 640 -32.99 26.85 14.67
N ILE A 641 -33.19 25.78 13.89
CA ILE A 641 -34.31 24.85 14.05
C ILE A 641 -33.73 23.44 14.28
N ASP A 642 -33.24 23.18 15.49
CA ASP A 642 -32.91 21.81 15.94
C ASP A 642 -34.20 21.11 16.40
N ALA A 643 -34.59 20.05 15.69
CA ALA A 643 -35.87 19.37 15.88
C ALA A 643 -35.76 18.23 16.92
N ARG A 644 -35.61 18.58 18.21
CA ARG A 644 -35.49 17.59 19.31
C ARG A 644 -36.69 17.55 20.25
N GLY A 645 -37.29 16.35 20.35
CA GLY A 645 -37.90 15.84 21.59
C GLY A 645 -39.38 16.14 21.81
N CYS A 646 -40.22 15.11 21.65
CA CYS A 646 -41.55 15.08 22.25
C CYS A 646 -41.46 14.98 23.78
N LEU A 647 -42.22 15.78 24.52
CA LEU A 647 -43.11 15.32 25.62
C LEU A 647 -44.23 16.36 25.86
N PRO A 648 -45.43 15.96 26.32
CA PRO A 648 -46.63 16.82 26.25
C PRO A 648 -47.07 17.42 27.60
N PHE A 649 -47.87 18.49 27.58
CA PHE A 649 -48.96 18.69 28.57
C PHE A 649 -50.02 19.75 28.17
N SER A 650 -51.30 19.41 28.36
CA SER A 650 -52.45 20.27 28.74
C SER A 650 -52.87 21.50 27.90
N GLU A 651 -54.05 21.41 27.28
CA GLU A 651 -55.20 22.36 27.32
C GLU A 651 -54.94 23.86 27.67
N THR A 652 -55.50 24.88 26.97
CA THR A 652 -56.91 25.01 26.54
C THR A 652 -57.18 26.19 25.55
N SER A 653 -58.35 26.18 24.89
CA SER A 653 -59.17 27.33 24.41
C SER A 653 -58.60 28.40 23.44
N LEU A 654 -58.90 28.24 22.13
CA LEU A 654 -59.93 28.98 21.36
C LEU A 654 -60.44 30.37 21.87
N PRO A 655 -60.92 31.31 20.99
CA PRO A 655 -60.79 31.40 19.51
C PRO A 655 -60.83 32.83 18.86
N ARG A 656 -60.99 32.86 17.51
CA ARG A 656 -61.79 33.81 16.66
C ARG A 656 -61.10 35.05 16.01
N PRO A 657 -61.69 35.62 14.90
CA PRO A 657 -60.90 35.97 13.69
C PRO A 657 -61.30 37.32 13.03
N GLU A 658 -60.84 37.57 11.79
CA GLU A 658 -61.60 38.06 10.59
C GLU A 658 -60.74 38.89 9.60
N ARG A 659 -61.04 38.76 8.27
CA ARG A 659 -60.85 39.76 7.18
C ARG A 659 -59.39 40.14 6.76
N LEU A 660 -58.88 39.98 5.53
CA LEU A 660 -59.39 40.14 4.13
C LEU A 660 -60.05 41.51 3.83
N PRO A 661 -60.00 42.09 2.60
CA PRO A 661 -59.43 41.58 1.33
C PRO A 661 -58.70 42.65 0.44
N ILE A 662 -58.51 42.34 -0.87
CA ILE A 662 -58.37 43.23 -2.07
C ILE A 662 -56.95 43.69 -2.46
N ALA A 663 -56.50 43.68 -3.74
CA ALA A 663 -56.82 42.91 -4.97
C ALA A 663 -55.88 43.33 -6.15
N GLN A 664 -55.97 42.62 -7.29
CA GLN A 664 -55.72 43.11 -8.69
C GLN A 664 -54.25 43.39 -9.13
N GLU A 665 -53.82 43.18 -10.40
CA GLU A 665 -54.37 42.47 -11.59
C GLU A 665 -53.25 42.23 -12.65
N TYR A 666 -53.26 41.09 -13.38
CA TYR A 666 -52.81 40.78 -14.77
C TYR A 666 -51.71 41.65 -15.49
N SER A 667 -50.83 41.15 -16.39
CA SER A 667 -51.01 40.12 -17.45
C SER A 667 -49.69 39.63 -18.13
N LYS A 668 -49.77 38.44 -18.74
CA LYS A 668 -48.87 37.73 -19.71
C LYS A 668 -48.91 38.35 -21.14
N PRO A 669 -48.26 37.85 -22.24
CA PRO A 669 -47.26 36.75 -22.42
C PRO A 669 -46.14 36.98 -23.52
N GLU A 670 -45.46 35.88 -23.95
CA GLU A 670 -44.96 35.57 -25.33
C GLU A 670 -43.66 36.24 -25.90
N LEU A 671 -42.82 35.62 -26.77
CA LEU A 671 -42.65 34.23 -27.30
C LEU A 671 -41.25 34.04 -28.02
N LEU A 672 -40.66 32.83 -27.99
CA LEU A 672 -39.73 32.15 -28.95
C LEU A 672 -38.72 32.93 -29.86
N LEU A 673 -37.43 32.53 -29.87
CA LEU A 673 -36.77 31.59 -30.84
C LEU A 673 -35.22 31.57 -30.73
N ALA A 674 -34.56 30.56 -31.32
CA ALA A 674 -33.11 30.29 -31.21
C ALA A 674 -32.42 30.08 -32.57
N SER A 675 -31.07 30.21 -32.63
CA SER A 675 -30.17 29.30 -33.39
C SER A 675 -28.66 29.67 -33.37
N LYS A 676 -27.83 28.73 -32.90
CA LYS A 676 -26.46 28.33 -33.32
C LYS A 676 -25.60 29.18 -34.29
N ASP A 677 -24.36 29.45 -33.83
CA ASP A 677 -23.04 29.15 -34.46
C ASP A 677 -22.60 29.86 -35.78
N PRO A 678 -21.30 29.78 -36.22
CA PRO A 678 -20.11 30.36 -35.55
C PRO A 678 -19.16 31.12 -36.56
N VAL A 679 -17.82 31.07 -36.35
CA VAL A 679 -16.69 31.20 -37.33
C VAL A 679 -15.77 32.47 -37.31
N THR A 680 -14.44 32.20 -37.23
CA THR A 680 -13.22 32.98 -37.63
C THR A 680 -12.60 34.14 -36.81
N ARG A 681 -11.39 33.84 -36.29
CA ARG A 681 -10.15 34.68 -36.23
C ARG A 681 -9.65 35.04 -37.67
N PRO A 682 -8.74 36.03 -37.94
CA PRO A 682 -7.35 36.03 -37.40
C PRO A 682 -6.54 37.37 -37.31
N THR A 683 -5.27 37.23 -36.88
CA THR A 683 -4.11 38.18 -36.84
C THR A 683 -4.25 39.50 -36.07
N GLY A 684 -3.22 40.02 -35.39
CA GLY A 684 -1.87 39.47 -35.14
C GLY A 684 -0.84 40.57 -34.85
N GLY A 685 0.02 40.40 -33.84
CA GLY A 685 1.08 41.36 -33.50
C GLY A 685 1.83 41.00 -32.20
N VAL A 686 3.14 41.23 -32.16
CA VAL A 686 4.06 40.83 -31.06
C VAL A 686 4.82 42.06 -30.54
N VAL A 687 5.05 42.13 -29.22
CA VAL A 687 6.28 42.63 -28.53
C VAL A 687 6.00 42.75 -27.02
N THR A 688 6.99 42.43 -26.18
CA THR A 688 6.93 42.43 -24.71
C THR A 688 7.74 43.62 -24.10
N PRO A 689 8.19 43.64 -22.82
CA PRO A 689 7.53 44.46 -21.79
C PRO A 689 8.43 45.50 -21.09
N GLU A 690 7.86 46.55 -20.45
CA GLU A 690 8.28 47.03 -19.11
C GLU A 690 7.46 48.19 -18.48
N LYS A 691 7.31 48.10 -17.15
CA LYS A 691 7.31 49.14 -16.09
C LYS A 691 6.88 50.61 -16.33
N LEU A 692 5.85 50.96 -15.54
CA LEU A 692 5.79 52.09 -14.57
C LEU A 692 5.66 53.58 -15.00
N LEU A 693 4.64 54.19 -14.37
CA LEU A 693 4.58 55.53 -13.72
C LEU A 693 4.18 56.81 -14.49
N GLN A 694 3.27 57.54 -13.81
CA GLN A 694 2.99 58.99 -13.86
C GLN A 694 2.19 59.51 -15.07
N SER A 695 1.31 60.52 -14.94
CA SER A 695 1.25 61.62 -13.94
C SER A 695 -0.17 62.22 -13.75
N VAL A 696 -0.30 63.19 -12.81
CA VAL A 696 -1.39 64.21 -12.66
C VAL A 696 -2.73 63.70 -12.07
N GLU A 697 -3.35 64.27 -11.02
CA GLU A 697 -2.96 65.37 -10.09
C GLU A 697 -3.68 65.30 -8.71
N LEU A 698 -2.95 65.69 -7.64
CA LEU A 698 -3.34 66.49 -6.44
C LEU A 698 -4.82 66.53 -5.95
N ASN A 699 -5.15 66.36 -4.64
CA ASN A 699 -4.68 67.15 -3.48
C ASN A 699 -5.13 66.57 -2.10
N GLY A 700 -4.40 66.90 -1.02
CA GLY A 700 -4.79 66.68 0.40
C GLY A 700 -4.36 65.31 0.96
N ALA A 701 -3.39 65.15 1.88
CA ALA A 701 -3.20 65.73 3.22
C ALA A 701 -4.25 65.24 4.25
N GLU A 702 -3.91 64.65 5.40
CA GLU A 702 -2.61 64.61 6.12
C GLU A 702 -2.15 63.18 6.48
N THR A 703 -0.83 63.00 6.67
CA THR A 703 -0.23 61.83 7.33
C THR A 703 -0.19 62.01 8.86
N ILE A 704 -0.11 60.92 9.64
CA ILE A 704 0.89 60.72 10.74
C ILE A 704 0.75 59.36 11.49
N THR A 705 1.85 58.58 11.44
CA THR A 705 2.39 57.58 12.41
C THR A 705 1.52 56.49 13.09
N ASN A 706 1.89 55.23 12.79
CA ASN A 706 1.98 54.08 13.72
C ASN A 706 3.10 54.33 14.77
N PRO A 707 3.29 53.59 15.91
CA PRO A 707 2.55 52.43 16.43
C PRO A 707 2.35 52.42 17.98
N SER A 708 2.09 51.22 18.54
CA SER A 708 2.44 50.71 19.90
C SER A 708 1.44 50.78 21.08
N SER A 709 1.05 49.58 21.52
CA SER A 709 0.91 49.06 22.91
C SER A 709 0.26 49.89 24.04
N PHE A 710 -0.74 49.30 24.71
CA PHE A 710 -0.75 49.17 26.18
C PHE A 710 -1.60 47.97 26.64
N GLN A 711 -1.37 47.45 27.85
CA GLN A 711 -2.06 46.27 28.41
C GLN A 711 -3.22 46.63 29.36
N HIS A 712 -4.08 45.62 29.58
CA HIS A 712 -4.66 45.21 30.88
C HIS A 712 -6.12 45.60 31.26
N SER A 713 -7.00 44.61 31.01
CA SER A 713 -8.12 44.11 31.85
C SER A 713 -9.48 44.84 31.98
N GLN A 714 -10.46 44.01 32.39
CA GLN A 714 -11.85 44.28 32.81
C GLN A 714 -12.95 44.50 31.74
N LYS A 715 -13.71 43.42 31.49
CA LYS A 715 -15.19 43.44 31.28
C LYS A 715 -15.87 44.05 32.54
N PRO A 716 -17.09 44.65 32.48
CA PRO A 716 -18.22 44.13 31.69
C PRO A 716 -19.19 45.15 31.00
N GLU A 717 -20.09 44.57 30.20
CA GLU A 717 -21.49 44.98 29.89
C GLU A 717 -21.81 46.34 29.19
N LEU A 718 -22.11 46.21 27.89
CA LEU A 718 -23.30 46.72 27.18
C LEU A 718 -23.76 48.19 27.35
N ALA A 719 -23.57 49.03 26.32
CA ALA A 719 -24.65 49.56 25.45
C ALA A 719 -24.21 50.71 24.49
N GLN A 720 -25.03 50.94 23.44
CA GLN A 720 -24.99 52.01 22.40
C GLN A 720 -23.99 51.77 21.24
N MET A 721 -24.35 51.73 19.95
CA MET A 721 -25.28 52.49 19.07
C MET A 721 -24.66 53.72 18.37
N LEU A 722 -24.20 53.54 17.11
CA LEU A 722 -24.48 54.29 15.86
C LEU A 722 -23.44 53.82 14.80
N ASP A 723 -23.78 53.34 13.60
CA ASP A 723 -24.39 54.02 12.43
C ASP A 723 -23.38 54.99 11.75
N VAL A 724 -23.12 55.01 10.42
CA VAL A 724 -23.95 54.62 9.25
C VAL A 724 -23.09 54.15 8.04
N THR A 725 -23.69 53.35 7.13
CA THR A 725 -23.41 53.18 5.68
C THR A 725 -22.00 52.91 5.13
N GLY A 726 -21.91 51.85 4.31
CA GLY A 726 -21.04 51.77 3.14
C GLY A 726 -21.70 50.94 2.03
N CYS A 727 -22.38 51.59 1.08
CA CYS A 727 -23.13 50.88 0.04
C CYS A 727 -22.21 50.30 -1.05
N GLY A 728 -22.14 48.97 -1.13
CA GLY A 728 -22.09 48.30 -2.44
C GLY A 728 -23.43 48.50 -3.17
N ALA A 729 -23.42 48.38 -4.50
CA ALA A 729 -24.67 48.37 -5.25
C ALA A 729 -25.43 47.06 -4.99
N ALA A 730 -26.75 47.13 -4.89
CA ALA A 730 -27.57 45.96 -5.09
C ALA A 730 -27.65 45.69 -6.60
N ASP A 731 -26.80 44.80 -7.08
CA ASP A 731 -27.07 44.09 -8.33
C ASP A 731 -28.29 43.16 -8.14
N GLU A 732 -28.87 42.69 -9.24
CA GLU A 732 -30.15 41.96 -9.24
C GLU A 732 -29.98 40.52 -8.74
N SER A 733 -29.81 40.35 -7.42
CA SER A 733 -29.55 39.06 -6.76
C SER A 733 -30.68 38.05 -6.99
N THR A 734 -30.40 37.03 -7.80
CA THR A 734 -31.29 35.90 -8.09
C THR A 734 -31.31 34.88 -6.96
N ASN A 735 -32.49 34.36 -6.61
CA ASN A 735 -32.59 33.08 -5.91
C ASN A 735 -32.64 31.97 -6.97
N GLY A 736 -31.79 30.96 -6.85
CA GLY A 736 -31.78 29.80 -7.73
C GLY A 736 -33.14 29.10 -7.81
N GLY A 737 -33.42 28.58 -8.99
CA GLY A 737 -34.63 27.84 -9.29
C GLY A 737 -34.62 26.43 -8.72
N VAL A 738 -35.81 25.85 -8.60
CA VAL A 738 -35.99 24.42 -8.36
C VAL A 738 -36.74 23.86 -9.56
N TYR A 739 -36.10 22.98 -10.31
CA TYR A 739 -36.67 22.33 -11.48
C TYR A 739 -36.73 20.82 -11.23
N ILE A 740 -37.93 20.26 -11.32
CA ILE A 740 -38.19 18.83 -11.12
C ILE A 740 -38.91 18.31 -12.36
N PHE A 741 -38.33 17.30 -13.02
CA PHE A 741 -38.90 16.64 -14.19
C PHE A 741 -39.09 15.15 -13.87
N HIS A 742 -40.29 14.61 -14.12
CA HIS A 742 -40.61 13.22 -13.79
C HIS A 742 -41.64 12.59 -14.75
N ALA A 743 -41.63 11.25 -14.87
CA ALA A 743 -42.60 10.50 -15.64
C ALA A 743 -43.89 10.26 -14.81
N GLY A 744 -44.83 11.21 -14.83
CA GLY A 744 -46.12 11.10 -14.13
C GLY A 744 -47.24 10.41 -14.93
N ASN A 745 -47.10 10.35 -16.26
CA ASN A 745 -48.04 9.72 -17.19
C ASN A 745 -49.51 10.20 -17.07
N GLY A 746 -49.72 11.41 -16.51
CA GLY A 746 -51.03 11.97 -16.16
C GLY A 746 -51.82 11.23 -15.06
N GLU A 747 -51.34 10.10 -14.55
CA GLU A 747 -52.06 9.25 -13.59
C GLU A 747 -51.52 9.36 -12.15
N VAL A 748 -50.23 9.64 -11.95
CA VAL A 748 -49.60 9.77 -10.61
C VAL A 748 -49.09 11.21 -10.40
N PRO A 749 -49.87 12.10 -9.75
CA PRO A 749 -49.50 13.50 -9.57
C PRO A 749 -48.32 13.65 -8.60
N PHE A 750 -47.42 14.59 -8.88
CA PHE A 750 -46.36 14.95 -7.95
C PHE A 750 -46.95 15.59 -6.70
N SER A 751 -46.64 15.04 -5.53
CA SER A 751 -47.36 15.34 -4.28
C SER A 751 -46.45 15.95 -3.22
N VAL A 752 -46.59 17.25 -2.98
CA VAL A 752 -45.84 17.98 -1.94
C VAL A 752 -46.56 17.83 -0.60
N GLY A 753 -45.86 17.32 0.40
CA GLY A 753 -46.40 16.78 1.65
C GLY A 753 -46.67 15.27 1.65
N ASP A 754 -46.38 14.53 0.56
CA ASP A 754 -46.56 13.08 0.48
C ASP A 754 -45.61 12.43 -0.55
N ALA A 755 -44.45 11.95 -0.09
CA ALA A 755 -43.48 11.21 -0.90
C ALA A 755 -43.70 9.68 -0.90
N SER A 756 -44.94 9.21 -0.74
CA SER A 756 -45.23 7.75 -0.74
C SER A 756 -45.10 7.08 -2.11
N VAL A 757 -45.20 7.84 -3.21
CA VAL A 757 -45.07 7.33 -4.60
C VAL A 757 -44.27 8.30 -5.48
N ASN A 758 -44.69 9.57 -5.58
CA ASN A 758 -44.08 10.58 -6.44
C ASN A 758 -44.34 11.97 -5.82
N GLY A 759 -43.32 12.67 -5.35
CA GLY A 759 -43.50 13.89 -4.55
C GLY A 759 -42.41 14.16 -3.51
N THR A 760 -42.62 15.20 -2.70
CA THR A 760 -41.78 15.53 -1.53
C THR A 760 -42.58 15.36 -0.25
N ALA A 761 -42.00 14.85 0.84
CA ALA A 761 -42.70 14.78 2.13
C ALA A 761 -42.60 16.11 2.90
N GLY A 762 -41.49 16.83 2.72
CA GLY A 762 -41.33 18.22 3.12
C GLY A 762 -41.88 19.21 2.09
N ALA A 763 -41.63 20.50 2.33
CA ALA A 763 -41.99 21.58 1.42
C ALA A 763 -40.92 21.76 0.31
N ILE A 764 -41.32 22.45 -0.76
CA ILE A 764 -40.40 23.00 -1.76
C ILE A 764 -40.35 24.52 -1.57
N THR A 765 -39.16 25.10 -1.43
CA THR A 765 -38.99 26.55 -1.24
C THR A 765 -37.73 27.09 -1.92
N THR A 766 -37.82 28.32 -2.43
CA THR A 766 -36.71 29.11 -2.98
C THR A 766 -36.46 30.39 -2.18
N GLY A 767 -37.06 30.50 -0.99
CA GLY A 767 -37.12 31.73 -0.19
C GLY A 767 -38.09 32.79 -0.75
N GLU A 768 -38.15 32.94 -2.07
CA GLU A 768 -39.10 33.82 -2.78
C GLU A 768 -40.43 33.13 -3.12
N SER A 769 -40.39 31.84 -3.47
CA SER A 769 -41.57 31.03 -3.79
C SER A 769 -41.62 29.79 -2.90
N GLU A 770 -42.84 29.35 -2.55
CA GLU A 770 -43.05 28.23 -1.64
C GLU A 770 -44.23 27.35 -2.08
N ILE A 771 -44.05 26.04 -1.93
CA ILE A 771 -45.09 25.03 -2.00
C ILE A 771 -45.16 24.32 -0.64
N LEU A 772 -46.07 24.82 0.21
CA LEU A 772 -46.39 24.22 1.51
C LEU A 772 -47.02 22.82 1.36
N VAL A 773 -46.82 21.98 2.38
CA VAL A 773 -47.30 20.59 2.42
C VAL A 773 -48.82 20.44 2.20
N VAL A 774 -49.20 19.32 1.57
CA VAL A 774 -50.53 18.92 1.09
C VAL A 774 -50.99 19.70 -0.16
N GLN A 775 -50.21 19.59 -1.24
CA GLN A 775 -50.56 20.04 -2.61
C GLN A 775 -50.15 18.97 -3.64
N ASN A 776 -51.02 18.66 -4.62
CA ASN A 776 -50.78 17.63 -5.64
C ASN A 776 -50.86 18.24 -7.04
N PHE A 777 -49.92 17.91 -7.92
CA PHE A 777 -49.74 18.49 -9.25
C PHE A 777 -49.82 17.38 -10.34
N PRO A 778 -50.96 17.27 -11.06
CA PRO A 778 -51.13 16.29 -12.15
C PRO A 778 -50.59 16.78 -13.50
N ASP A 779 -50.44 18.09 -13.66
CA ASP A 779 -49.94 18.80 -14.84
C ASP A 779 -48.74 19.68 -14.41
N THR A 780 -47.93 20.15 -15.37
CA THR A 780 -46.81 21.08 -15.16
C THR A 780 -47.22 22.34 -14.38
N GLU A 781 -46.58 22.57 -13.22
CA GLU A 781 -46.75 23.77 -12.38
C GLU A 781 -45.50 24.67 -12.46
N VAL A 782 -45.71 25.97 -12.62
CA VAL A 782 -44.65 26.98 -12.59
C VAL A 782 -45.03 28.08 -11.61
N ARG A 783 -44.31 28.14 -10.48
CA ARG A 783 -44.58 29.03 -9.34
C ARG A 783 -43.33 29.84 -9.02
N GLY A 784 -43.20 31.00 -9.66
CA GLY A 784 -41.99 31.82 -9.58
C GLY A 784 -40.83 31.12 -10.26
N ASN A 785 -39.76 30.86 -9.50
CA ASN A 785 -38.59 30.07 -9.90
C ASN A 785 -38.69 28.57 -9.52
N ILE A 786 -39.84 28.10 -9.02
CA ILE A 786 -40.12 26.66 -8.87
C ILE A 786 -40.86 26.16 -10.13
N THR A 787 -40.34 25.10 -10.76
CA THR A 787 -40.94 24.39 -11.90
C THR A 787 -41.04 22.91 -11.56
N ILE A 788 -42.24 22.34 -11.69
CA ILE A 788 -42.48 20.89 -11.65
C ILE A 788 -43.06 20.54 -13.01
N ASP A 789 -42.39 19.71 -13.80
CA ASP A 789 -42.76 19.36 -15.16
C ASP A 789 -43.15 17.89 -15.29
N THR A 790 -44.39 17.66 -15.72
CA THR A 790 -45.04 16.34 -15.77
C THR A 790 -45.34 16.01 -17.22
N PHE A 791 -44.70 14.97 -17.77
CA PHE A 791 -44.88 14.56 -19.16
C PHE A 791 -45.41 13.13 -19.33
N ASP A 792 -45.98 12.87 -20.51
CA ASP A 792 -46.45 11.55 -20.94
C ASP A 792 -45.24 10.67 -21.32
N ARG A 793 -45.29 9.38 -20.94
CA ARG A 793 -44.30 8.39 -21.38
C ARG A 793 -44.44 8.14 -22.88
N GLU A 794 -43.36 8.29 -23.65
CA GLU A 794 -43.39 7.96 -25.08
C GLU A 794 -43.57 6.43 -25.26
N PRO A 795 -44.63 5.96 -25.95
CA PRO A 795 -44.98 4.55 -25.99
C PRO A 795 -44.38 3.84 -27.20
N GLU A 796 -43.33 3.04 -27.00
CA GLU A 796 -42.91 2.09 -28.03
C GLU A 796 -44.02 1.05 -28.30
N ILE A 797 -44.33 0.84 -29.57
CA ILE A 797 -45.35 -0.10 -30.05
C ILE A 797 -44.63 -1.26 -30.78
N PRO A 798 -44.97 -2.52 -30.48
CA PRO A 798 -44.08 -3.67 -30.74
C PRO A 798 -44.27 -4.28 -32.14
N ASP A 799 -43.34 -5.18 -32.49
CA ASP A 799 -43.53 -6.14 -33.59
C ASP A 799 -43.30 -7.60 -33.12
N THR A 800 -43.82 -8.58 -33.87
CA THR A 800 -44.17 -9.93 -33.35
C THR A 800 -43.32 -11.10 -33.90
N PRO A 801 -43.25 -12.26 -33.19
CA PRO A 801 -42.30 -13.34 -33.49
C PRO A 801 -42.82 -14.44 -34.45
N PRO A 802 -41.92 -15.28 -35.01
CA PRO A 802 -42.24 -16.57 -35.65
C PRO A 802 -41.76 -17.81 -34.87
N GLU A 803 -42.27 -19.00 -35.22
CA GLU A 803 -42.14 -20.26 -34.45
C GLU A 803 -41.05 -21.25 -34.95
N GLY A 804 -40.31 -21.86 -34.00
CA GLY A 804 -39.88 -23.28 -33.83
C GLY A 804 -39.47 -24.25 -34.98
N VAL A 805 -38.63 -25.25 -34.62
CA VAL A 805 -38.71 -26.72 -34.92
C VAL A 805 -37.42 -27.49 -34.46
N ILE A 806 -37.49 -28.82 -34.27
CA ILE A 806 -36.55 -29.78 -33.63
C ILE A 806 -36.59 -31.16 -34.39
N PRO A 807 -35.79 -32.26 -34.15
CA PRO A 807 -35.11 -32.68 -32.90
C PRO A 807 -33.81 -33.57 -32.98
N ASP A 808 -33.40 -34.13 -31.82
CA ASP A 808 -32.74 -35.44 -31.51
C ASP A 808 -31.33 -35.88 -32.02
N CYS A 809 -30.44 -36.34 -31.10
CA CYS A 809 -30.03 -37.77 -30.93
C CYS A 809 -28.91 -38.07 -29.87
N PHE A 810 -28.99 -39.25 -29.22
CA PHE A 810 -27.97 -40.00 -28.40
C PHE A 810 -27.83 -41.45 -29.00
N PRO A 811 -27.01 -42.45 -28.57
CA PRO A 811 -26.28 -42.74 -27.29
C PRO A 811 -24.74 -42.95 -27.51
N ASP A 812 -23.88 -43.79 -26.87
CA ASP A 812 -23.95 -44.94 -25.91
C ASP A 812 -22.59 -45.20 -25.16
N CYS A 813 -22.35 -46.40 -24.58
CA CYS A 813 -21.37 -46.69 -23.51
C CYS A 813 -20.23 -47.71 -23.83
N GLY A 814 -19.19 -47.82 -22.96
CA GLY A 814 -18.06 -48.80 -23.07
C GLY A 814 -17.32 -49.10 -21.73
N PHE A 815 -16.59 -50.23 -21.62
CA PHE A 815 -16.25 -50.93 -20.33
C PHE A 815 -14.74 -51.06 -19.92
N SER A 816 -14.46 -50.82 -18.62
CA SER A 816 -13.59 -51.55 -17.62
C SER A 816 -12.13 -52.03 -17.82
N GLY A 817 -11.30 -51.94 -16.75
CA GLY A 817 -10.56 -53.11 -16.17
C GLY A 817 -9.03 -53.02 -15.86
N GLU A 818 -8.62 -53.27 -14.59
CA GLU A 818 -7.35 -53.87 -14.05
C GLU A 818 -5.93 -53.32 -14.45
N GLY A 819 -4.84 -53.32 -13.66
CA GLY A 819 -4.60 -53.47 -12.19
C GLY A 819 -3.16 -53.91 -11.78
N VAL A 820 -2.61 -53.40 -10.64
CA VAL A 820 -1.55 -54.01 -9.74
C VAL A 820 -0.06 -54.04 -10.24
N PRO A 821 1.04 -53.85 -9.42
CA PRO A 821 1.33 -52.91 -8.30
C PRO A 821 2.79 -52.32 -8.24
N ILE A 822 3.04 -51.33 -7.36
CA ILE A 822 4.34 -50.94 -6.72
C ILE A 822 4.01 -50.07 -5.47
N GLY A 823 4.83 -49.91 -4.41
CA GLY A 823 6.14 -50.45 -4.05
C GLY A 823 6.86 -49.54 -3.01
N GLU A 824 6.74 -49.82 -1.72
CA GLU A 824 7.13 -48.92 -0.59
C GLU A 824 8.65 -48.78 -0.31
N PRO A 825 9.08 -47.59 0.17
CA PRO A 825 10.22 -47.41 1.08
C PRO A 825 9.79 -46.89 2.49
N THR A 826 10.68 -46.98 3.49
CA THR A 826 10.34 -46.95 4.93
C THR A 826 10.87 -45.75 5.74
N GLU A 827 10.38 -45.63 6.98
CA GLU A 827 10.55 -44.56 7.99
C GLU A 827 11.99 -44.29 8.51
N SER A 828 12.16 -43.12 9.14
CA SER A 828 13.09 -42.91 10.27
C SER A 828 12.56 -41.80 11.21
N ASN A 829 12.71 -41.97 12.52
CA ASN A 829 11.90 -41.27 13.54
C ASN A 829 12.40 -39.86 13.95
N LEU A 830 11.44 -39.01 14.33
CA LEU A 830 11.61 -37.94 15.33
C LEU A 830 10.58 -38.18 16.46
N GLU A 831 11.01 -38.11 17.72
CA GLU A 831 10.14 -38.38 18.88
C GLU A 831 9.35 -37.14 19.30
N ILE A 832 8.01 -37.20 19.17
CA ILE A 832 7.10 -36.14 19.65
C ILE A 832 6.58 -36.52 21.03
N GLU A 833 6.99 -35.78 22.08
CA GLU A 833 6.42 -35.96 23.42
C GLU A 833 5.05 -35.24 23.53
N PRO A 834 3.97 -35.91 23.98
CA PRO A 834 2.64 -35.30 24.11
C PRO A 834 2.60 -34.06 25.01
N ILE A 835 1.82 -33.05 24.59
CA ILE A 835 1.57 -31.79 25.33
C ILE A 835 1.21 -32.04 26.80
N THR A 836 0.35 -33.02 27.05
CA THR A 836 -0.06 -33.46 28.40
C THR A 836 1.14 -33.78 29.31
N LEU A 837 2.13 -34.54 28.83
CA LEU A 837 3.30 -34.92 29.66
C LEU A 837 4.17 -33.73 30.04
N LYS A 838 4.17 -32.66 29.23
CA LYS A 838 4.80 -31.39 29.60
C LYS A 838 4.00 -30.66 30.68
N LEU A 839 2.67 -30.56 30.52
CA LEU A 839 1.77 -29.93 31.51
C LEU A 839 1.77 -30.68 32.87
N GLU A 840 1.86 -32.02 32.86
CA GLU A 840 2.07 -32.85 34.06
C GLU A 840 3.38 -32.49 34.76
N LYS A 841 4.51 -32.42 34.03
CA LYS A 841 5.82 -32.04 34.61
C LYS A 841 5.79 -30.62 35.19
N ILE A 842 5.11 -29.68 34.54
CA ILE A 842 4.92 -28.32 35.05
C ILE A 842 4.13 -28.34 36.37
N HIS A 843 3.06 -29.14 36.45
CA HIS A 843 2.31 -29.34 37.69
C HIS A 843 3.18 -29.93 38.81
N GLU A 844 4.00 -30.96 38.51
CA GLU A 844 4.93 -31.56 39.48
C GLU A 844 6.03 -30.59 39.96
N GLN A 845 6.48 -29.65 39.12
CA GLN A 845 7.59 -28.73 39.41
C GLN A 845 7.15 -27.44 40.12
N THR A 846 5.98 -26.91 39.78
CA THR A 846 5.48 -25.60 40.26
C THR A 846 4.36 -25.73 41.31
N GLY A 847 3.59 -26.83 41.26
CA GLY A 847 2.35 -27.00 42.01
C GLY A 847 1.12 -26.32 41.39
N VAL A 848 1.26 -25.52 40.32
CA VAL A 848 0.10 -24.95 39.61
C VAL A 848 -0.61 -26.02 38.79
N LYS A 849 -1.88 -25.80 38.45
CA LYS A 849 -2.70 -26.67 37.62
C LYS A 849 -2.96 -25.97 36.28
N PRO A 850 -2.08 -26.15 35.27
CA PRO A 850 -2.19 -25.44 34.01
C PRO A 850 -3.25 -26.05 33.09
N ALA A 851 -3.90 -25.18 32.33
CA ALA A 851 -4.60 -25.53 31.10
C ALA A 851 -4.13 -24.63 29.95
N LEU A 852 -4.00 -25.21 28.76
CA LEU A 852 -3.68 -24.53 27.52
C LEU A 852 -4.98 -24.35 26.74
N ILE A 853 -5.37 -23.12 26.40
CA ILE A 853 -6.60 -22.80 25.67
C ILE A 853 -6.22 -22.25 24.28
N TYR A 854 -6.60 -22.97 23.24
CA TYR A 854 -6.61 -22.47 21.87
C TYR A 854 -7.94 -21.76 21.59
N VAL A 855 -7.87 -20.56 21.01
CA VAL A 855 -9.02 -19.75 20.56
C VAL A 855 -8.81 -19.41 19.09
N PHE A 856 -9.65 -19.94 18.20
CA PHE A 856 -9.47 -19.82 16.75
C PHE A 856 -10.79 -19.90 15.99
N PHE A 857 -10.79 -19.32 14.79
CA PHE A 857 -11.95 -19.32 13.91
C PHE A 857 -11.85 -20.44 12.86
N ASN A 858 -12.99 -21.05 12.52
CA ASN A 858 -13.09 -22.05 11.46
C ASN A 858 -14.21 -21.65 10.49
N GLU A 859 -13.91 -21.62 9.19
CA GLU A 859 -14.90 -21.44 8.14
C GLU A 859 -16.07 -22.45 8.28
N GLU A 860 -17.32 -21.99 8.24
CA GLU A 860 -18.47 -22.87 7.98
C GLU A 860 -18.17 -23.62 6.69
N SER A 861 -18.18 -24.96 6.74
CA SER A 861 -17.74 -25.78 5.61
C SER A 861 -18.64 -25.55 4.38
N ALA A 862 -18.19 -24.69 3.47
CA ALA A 862 -18.86 -24.35 2.22
C ALA A 862 -19.35 -25.62 1.51
N ASP A 863 -20.61 -25.59 1.04
CA ASP A 863 -21.41 -26.80 0.83
C ASP A 863 -20.64 -27.94 0.14
N LEU A 864 -20.24 -28.91 0.97
CA LEU A 864 -19.49 -30.09 0.54
C LEU A 864 -20.23 -30.90 -0.53
N THR A 865 -21.50 -30.63 -0.81
CA THR A 865 -22.25 -31.19 -1.96
C THR A 865 -21.75 -30.63 -3.29
N GLN A 866 -21.41 -29.35 -3.38
CA GLN A 866 -20.91 -28.69 -4.59
C GLN A 866 -19.45 -29.10 -4.87
N THR A 867 -18.59 -29.12 -3.85
CA THR A 867 -17.21 -29.64 -3.97
C THR A 867 -17.22 -31.13 -4.34
N LYS A 868 -18.14 -31.94 -3.79
CA LYS A 868 -18.33 -33.36 -4.20
C LYS A 868 -18.77 -33.49 -5.66
N ALA A 869 -19.46 -32.52 -6.24
CA ALA A 869 -19.85 -32.53 -7.65
C ALA A 869 -18.67 -32.17 -8.58
N GLN A 870 -17.88 -31.15 -8.22
CA GLN A 870 -16.66 -30.79 -8.94
C GLN A 870 -15.60 -31.90 -8.86
N ILE A 871 -15.34 -32.45 -7.66
CA ILE A 871 -14.43 -33.61 -7.49
C ILE A 871 -14.92 -34.82 -8.30
N LYS A 872 -16.22 -35.16 -8.28
CA LYS A 872 -16.79 -36.22 -9.14
C LYS A 872 -16.53 -36.02 -10.63
N THR A 873 -16.38 -34.78 -11.06
CA THR A 873 -16.13 -34.41 -12.46
C THR A 873 -14.63 -34.48 -12.77
N HIS A 874 -13.77 -33.98 -11.87
CA HIS A 874 -12.32 -33.97 -12.03
C HIS A 874 -11.70 -35.38 -11.91
N THR A 875 -12.13 -36.19 -10.93
CA THR A 875 -11.70 -37.60 -10.76
C THR A 875 -12.17 -38.51 -11.90
N LYS A 876 -12.92 -38.00 -12.88
CA LYS A 876 -13.34 -38.75 -14.07
C LYS A 876 -12.32 -38.70 -15.22
N ASN A 877 -11.43 -37.71 -15.23
CA ASN A 877 -10.40 -37.53 -16.27
C ASN A 877 -9.04 -38.14 -15.88
N LEU A 878 -8.77 -38.35 -14.58
CA LEU A 878 -7.55 -38.98 -14.09
C LEU A 878 -7.74 -40.49 -13.90
N ASN A 879 -7.08 -41.28 -14.75
CA ASN A 879 -7.35 -42.71 -14.97
C ASN A 879 -6.70 -43.64 -13.93
N LEU A 880 -6.93 -43.38 -12.63
CA LEU A 880 -6.31 -44.09 -11.51
C LEU A 880 -7.10 -45.35 -11.11
N LYS A 881 -6.56 -46.52 -11.47
CA LYS A 881 -7.14 -47.84 -11.18
C LYS A 881 -6.76 -48.36 -9.79
N ASP A 882 -7.28 -47.76 -8.73
CA ASP A 882 -7.42 -48.47 -7.44
C ASP A 882 -8.58 -47.90 -6.60
N GLN A 883 -9.70 -48.62 -6.56
CA GLN A 883 -10.78 -48.39 -5.59
C GLN A 883 -10.92 -49.61 -4.68
N LYS A 884 -10.37 -49.50 -3.46
CA LYS A 884 -11.14 -49.95 -2.30
C LYS A 884 -12.25 -48.94 -2.08
N ALA A 885 -13.50 -49.37 -2.16
CA ALA A 885 -14.60 -48.54 -1.71
C ALA A 885 -14.46 -48.31 -0.19
N VAL A 886 -14.20 -47.06 0.20
CA VAL A 886 -14.58 -46.57 1.51
C VAL A 886 -16.01 -46.08 1.35
N GLU A 887 -16.96 -46.79 1.95
CA GLU A 887 -18.32 -46.28 2.09
C GLU A 887 -18.25 -45.02 2.96
N VAL A 888 -18.67 -43.88 2.42
CA VAL A 888 -18.77 -42.62 3.17
C VAL A 888 -20.06 -42.66 3.98
N GLU A 889 -20.11 -43.58 4.94
CA GLU A 889 -21.05 -43.49 6.06
C GLU A 889 -20.64 -42.35 7.00
N SER A 890 -21.64 -41.82 7.69
CA SER A 890 -21.57 -40.60 8.51
C SER A 890 -20.46 -40.59 9.57
N ILE A 891 -19.70 -39.48 9.57
CA ILE A 891 -19.12 -38.78 10.73
C ILE A 891 -18.89 -39.66 11.97
N GLN A 892 -17.72 -40.31 12.05
CA GLN A 892 -17.09 -40.65 13.33
C GLN A 892 -15.60 -40.34 13.29
N TRP A 893 -15.22 -39.19 13.86
CA TRP A 893 -13.83 -38.87 14.19
C TRP A 893 -13.39 -39.69 15.40
N GLN A 894 -13.03 -40.96 15.19
CA GLN A 894 -12.30 -41.72 16.21
C GLN A 894 -10.83 -41.28 16.20
N PHE A 895 -10.39 -40.66 17.29
CA PHE A 895 -9.01 -40.24 17.49
C PHE A 895 -8.11 -41.46 17.77
N ASN A 896 -7.41 -41.93 16.74
CA ASN A 896 -6.16 -42.67 16.93
C ASN A 896 -5.01 -41.65 17.06
N GLY A 897 -4.03 -41.96 17.93
CA GLY A 897 -2.99 -41.00 18.36
C GLY A 897 -2.16 -40.39 17.22
N ASP A 898 -1.96 -41.14 16.14
CA ASP A 898 -1.16 -40.75 14.97
C ASP A 898 -1.67 -39.45 14.29
N ARG A 899 -2.94 -39.08 14.52
CA ARG A 899 -3.56 -37.85 13.99
C ARG A 899 -3.43 -36.61 14.87
N LEU A 900 -2.91 -36.71 16.09
CA LEU A 900 -2.49 -35.51 16.83
C LEU A 900 -1.23 -34.93 16.17
N SER A 901 -0.33 -35.77 15.69
CA SER A 901 0.78 -35.38 14.80
C SER A 901 0.29 -34.77 13.48
N ASP A 902 -0.79 -35.26 12.87
CA ASP A 902 -1.36 -34.60 11.68
C ASP A 902 -1.95 -33.22 12.01
N PHE A 903 -2.63 -33.05 13.15
CA PHE A 903 -3.16 -31.72 13.55
C PHE A 903 -2.02 -30.75 13.88
N ILE A 904 -0.98 -31.19 14.59
CA ILE A 904 0.22 -30.39 14.87
C ILE A 904 1.01 -30.09 13.57
N ASN A 905 1.11 -31.03 12.64
CA ASN A 905 1.79 -30.82 11.36
C ASN A 905 0.94 -30.07 10.32
N ALA A 906 -0.36 -29.94 10.53
CA ALA A 906 -1.24 -29.06 9.76
C ALA A 906 -1.17 -27.64 10.33
N ALA A 907 -1.20 -27.46 11.66
CA ALA A 907 -0.93 -26.17 12.29
C ALA A 907 0.47 -25.66 11.88
N THR A 908 1.53 -26.44 12.13
CA THR A 908 2.93 -26.08 11.83
C THR A 908 3.19 -25.85 10.32
N ARG A 909 2.40 -26.42 9.40
CA ARG A 909 2.52 -26.12 7.95
C ARG A 909 1.61 -24.99 7.47
N ASN A 910 0.56 -24.66 8.21
CA ASN A 910 -0.26 -23.47 7.96
C ASN A 910 0.35 -22.19 8.57
N PHE A 911 1.50 -22.27 9.26
CA PHE A 911 2.31 -21.12 9.68
C PHE A 911 3.20 -20.54 8.55
N LEU A 912 3.13 -21.08 7.32
CA LEU A 912 4.01 -20.69 6.19
C LEU A 912 3.26 -20.30 4.90
N ASN A 913 1.93 -20.28 4.92
CA ASN A 913 1.09 -19.77 3.83
C ASN A 913 -0.03 -18.91 4.44
N PRO A 914 -0.39 -17.75 3.85
CA PRO A 914 -1.61 -17.03 4.22
C PRO A 914 -2.85 -17.93 4.09
N ARG A 915 -3.83 -17.74 4.99
CA ARG A 915 -5.21 -18.18 4.71
C ARG A 915 -5.94 -17.04 4.01
N PRO A 916 -6.62 -17.28 2.87
CA PRO A 916 -7.48 -16.27 2.27
C PRO A 916 -8.65 -15.97 3.23
N VAL A 917 -9.02 -14.69 3.35
CA VAL A 917 -10.22 -14.29 4.11
C VAL A 917 -11.44 -14.54 3.23
N LEU A 918 -12.32 -15.46 3.64
CA LEU A 918 -13.46 -15.89 2.82
C LEU A 918 -14.81 -15.62 3.52
N ASN A 919 -15.58 -14.68 2.96
CA ASN A 919 -17.05 -14.61 2.99
C ASN A 919 -17.75 -14.85 4.34
N GLY A 920 -17.38 -14.11 5.39
CA GLY A 920 -18.28 -13.76 6.51
C GLY A 920 -18.98 -14.92 7.24
N LYS A 921 -18.34 -16.10 7.31
CA LYS A 921 -18.97 -17.36 7.71
C LYS A 921 -18.13 -18.20 8.69
N ASP A 922 -17.22 -17.58 9.41
CA ASP A 922 -16.41 -18.24 10.44
C ASP A 922 -17.23 -18.55 11.71
N GLU A 923 -17.11 -19.77 12.25
CA GLU A 923 -17.52 -20.10 13.63
C GLU A 923 -16.33 -20.07 14.60
N LEU A 924 -16.54 -19.50 15.79
CA LEU A 924 -15.55 -19.54 16.87
C LEU A 924 -15.42 -20.96 17.46
N GLU A 925 -14.18 -21.39 17.69
CA GLU A 925 -13.87 -22.62 18.39
C GLU A 925 -12.85 -22.43 19.54
N LEU A 926 -13.15 -23.08 20.66
CA LEU A 926 -12.29 -23.18 21.83
C LEU A 926 -11.80 -24.63 21.99
N VAL A 927 -10.49 -24.84 22.12
CA VAL A 927 -9.90 -26.15 22.47
C VAL A 927 -9.00 -26.01 23.69
N MET A 928 -9.44 -26.58 24.81
CA MET A 928 -8.69 -26.61 26.06
C MET A 928 -7.99 -27.97 26.25
N ILE A 929 -6.73 -27.96 26.65
CA ILE A 929 -5.93 -29.13 27.04
C ILE A 929 -5.52 -28.96 28.50
N THR A 930 -5.92 -29.88 29.38
CA THR A 930 -5.58 -29.81 30.81
C THR A 930 -4.34 -30.63 31.16
N TYR A 931 -3.70 -30.30 32.28
CA TYR A 931 -2.64 -31.14 32.88
C TYR A 931 -3.11 -32.58 33.21
N GLY A 932 -4.42 -32.82 33.34
CA GLY A 932 -5.00 -34.16 33.54
C GLY A 932 -5.19 -34.98 32.26
N GLY A 933 -4.85 -34.42 31.09
CA GLY A 933 -4.95 -35.10 29.80
C GLY A 933 -6.33 -35.11 29.15
N GLU A 934 -7.30 -34.37 29.70
CA GLU A 934 -8.56 -34.12 29.01
C GLU A 934 -8.38 -33.03 27.95
N ILE A 935 -8.87 -33.31 26.73
CA ILE A 935 -8.97 -32.36 25.63
C ILE A 935 -10.46 -32.03 25.43
N ILE A 936 -10.80 -30.76 25.58
CA ILE A 936 -12.18 -30.26 25.67
C ILE A 936 -12.40 -29.23 24.56
N ARG A 937 -13.32 -29.54 23.65
CA ARG A 937 -13.66 -28.74 22.46
C ARG A 937 -15.04 -28.11 22.61
N LYS A 938 -15.18 -26.81 22.37
CA LYS A 938 -16.45 -26.07 22.33
C LYS A 938 -16.53 -25.31 20.99
N LYS A 939 -17.60 -25.51 20.23
CA LYS A 939 -17.92 -24.73 19.02
C LYS A 939 -19.04 -23.75 19.34
N LEU A 940 -18.95 -22.53 18.81
CA LEU A 940 -19.95 -21.48 18.93
C LEU A 940 -20.35 -21.03 17.50
N PRO A 941 -21.24 -21.78 16.82
CA PRO A 941 -21.59 -21.52 15.42
C PRO A 941 -22.35 -20.20 15.21
N ASP A 942 -23.00 -19.70 16.26
CA ASP A 942 -23.72 -18.42 16.25
C ASP A 942 -22.83 -17.24 16.73
N VAL A 943 -21.50 -17.38 16.65
CA VAL A 943 -20.52 -16.35 17.06
C VAL A 943 -19.42 -16.26 16.00
N THR A 944 -19.41 -15.16 15.25
CA THR A 944 -18.48 -14.95 14.14
C THR A 944 -17.17 -14.28 14.56
N ARG A 945 -16.20 -14.22 13.64
CA ARG A 945 -14.99 -13.41 13.79
C ARG A 945 -15.33 -11.92 13.99
N GLU A 946 -16.28 -11.41 13.24
CA GLU A 946 -16.73 -10.01 13.28
C GLU A 946 -17.33 -9.64 14.65
N ASP A 947 -18.28 -10.45 15.17
CA ASP A 947 -18.90 -10.27 16.49
C ASP A 947 -17.85 -10.15 17.61
N VAL A 948 -16.83 -11.00 17.57
CA VAL A 948 -15.79 -11.04 18.60
C VAL A 948 -14.83 -9.87 18.46
N MET A 949 -14.39 -9.52 17.23
CA MET A 949 -13.45 -8.42 17.03
C MET A 949 -14.06 -7.06 17.34
N ALA A 950 -15.31 -6.82 16.98
CA ALA A 950 -16.05 -5.62 17.36
C ALA A 950 -16.10 -5.46 18.89
N GLU A 951 -16.34 -6.55 19.62
CA GLU A 951 -16.41 -6.51 21.08
C GLU A 951 -15.02 -6.42 21.76
N VAL A 952 -13.96 -6.97 21.15
CA VAL A 952 -12.57 -6.73 21.55
C VAL A 952 -12.22 -5.24 21.39
N ALA A 953 -12.58 -4.61 20.27
CA ALA A 953 -12.36 -3.17 20.05
C ALA A 953 -13.11 -2.31 21.08
N ASN A 954 -14.39 -2.59 21.32
CA ASN A 954 -15.20 -1.95 22.36
C ASN A 954 -14.56 -2.09 23.76
N PHE A 955 -14.03 -3.28 24.07
CA PHE A 955 -13.40 -3.55 25.36
C PHE A 955 -12.07 -2.80 25.53
N VAL A 956 -11.17 -2.87 24.54
CA VAL A 956 -9.87 -2.18 24.58
C VAL A 956 -10.07 -0.66 24.63
N GLY A 957 -10.94 -0.09 23.77
CA GLY A 957 -11.29 1.33 23.80
C GLY A 957 -11.93 1.78 25.11
N GLY A 958 -12.68 0.90 25.78
CA GLY A 958 -13.23 1.13 27.12
C GLY A 958 -12.18 1.14 28.23
N VAL A 959 -11.22 0.21 28.22
CA VAL A 959 -10.20 0.08 29.29
C VAL A 959 -9.09 1.12 29.15
N THR A 960 -8.65 1.41 27.93
CA THR A 960 -7.54 2.34 27.62
C THR A 960 -7.79 3.78 28.06
N ASN A 961 -9.02 4.16 28.36
CA ASN A 961 -9.38 5.50 28.80
C ASN A 961 -9.75 5.53 30.30
N PRO A 962 -8.79 5.83 31.22
CA PRO A 962 -9.04 5.84 32.66
C PRO A 962 -9.99 6.94 33.17
N ARG A 963 -10.57 7.75 32.27
CA ARG A 963 -11.67 8.69 32.59
C ARG A 963 -13.06 8.05 32.43
N LEU A 964 -13.17 6.91 31.75
CA LEU A 964 -14.44 6.24 31.45
C LEU A 964 -14.72 5.12 32.45
N THR A 965 -15.28 5.49 33.60
CA THR A 965 -15.66 4.49 34.62
C THR A 965 -16.71 3.52 34.09
N ASN A 966 -16.41 2.21 34.15
CA ASN A 966 -17.31 1.08 33.89
C ASN A 966 -17.81 0.89 32.44
N THR A 967 -17.39 1.70 31.47
CA THR A 967 -17.78 1.50 30.04
C THR A 967 -17.25 0.20 29.46
N TYR A 968 -16.11 -0.27 29.97
CA TYR A 968 -15.50 -1.55 29.60
C TYR A 968 -16.24 -2.78 30.17
N LEU A 969 -17.12 -2.63 31.17
CA LEU A 969 -17.73 -3.80 31.83
C LEU A 969 -18.69 -4.60 30.94
N PRO A 970 -19.60 -4.00 30.14
CA PRO A 970 -20.44 -4.76 29.22
C PRO A 970 -19.65 -5.59 28.20
N PRO A 971 -18.65 -5.06 27.45
CA PRO A 971 -17.89 -5.89 26.51
C PRO A 971 -16.96 -6.90 27.22
N ALA A 972 -16.41 -6.58 28.40
CA ALA A 972 -15.68 -7.55 29.23
C ALA A 972 -16.54 -8.77 29.64
N GLN A 973 -17.85 -8.55 29.86
CA GLN A 973 -18.83 -9.59 30.20
C GLN A 973 -19.29 -10.38 28.98
N ASN A 974 -19.51 -9.72 27.84
CA ASN A 974 -19.84 -10.39 26.59
C ASN A 974 -18.69 -11.30 26.10
N LEU A 975 -17.44 -10.83 26.18
CA LEU A 975 -16.26 -11.63 25.86
C LEU A 975 -16.02 -12.75 26.87
N TYR A 976 -16.28 -12.55 28.17
CA TYR A 976 -16.24 -13.64 29.16
C TYR A 976 -17.20 -14.78 28.82
N ARG A 977 -18.46 -14.43 28.49
CA ARG A 977 -19.53 -15.37 28.09
C ARG A 977 -19.17 -16.16 26.84
N VAL A 978 -18.41 -15.56 25.93
CA VAL A 978 -17.98 -16.20 24.67
C VAL A 978 -16.72 -17.06 24.85
N LEU A 979 -15.71 -16.56 25.56
CA LEU A 979 -14.36 -17.15 25.58
C LEU A 979 -14.07 -18.06 26.78
N LEU A 980 -14.77 -17.90 27.91
CA LEU A 980 -14.43 -18.60 29.15
C LEU A 980 -15.61 -19.28 29.85
N GLU A 981 -16.82 -18.70 29.82
CA GLU A 981 -18.02 -19.36 30.35
C GLU A 981 -18.28 -20.76 29.76
N PRO A 982 -18.06 -21.03 28.44
CA PRO A 982 -18.23 -22.37 27.88
C PRO A 982 -17.26 -23.42 28.45
N LEU A 983 -16.16 -23.01 29.10
CA LEU A 983 -15.16 -23.87 29.71
C LEU A 983 -15.26 -23.96 31.25
N LYS A 984 -16.01 -23.05 31.90
CA LYS A 984 -16.05 -22.86 33.36
C LYS A 984 -16.30 -24.15 34.15
N ALA A 985 -17.28 -24.95 33.76
CA ALA A 985 -17.63 -26.20 34.45
C ALA A 985 -16.51 -27.26 34.39
N ASP A 986 -15.69 -27.25 33.34
CA ASP A 986 -14.58 -28.20 33.16
C ASP A 986 -13.31 -27.68 33.88
N LEU A 987 -13.10 -26.36 33.89
CA LEU A 987 -12.07 -25.69 34.70
C LEU A 987 -12.26 -25.94 36.20
N GLU A 988 -13.49 -25.79 36.70
CA GLU A 988 -13.87 -26.08 38.09
C GLU A 988 -13.70 -27.56 38.45
N LYS A 989 -14.03 -28.48 37.53
CA LYS A 989 -13.90 -29.94 37.69
C LYS A 989 -12.45 -30.38 37.92
N GLU A 990 -11.52 -29.91 37.08
CA GLU A 990 -10.08 -30.22 37.22
C GLU A 990 -9.36 -29.30 38.23
N GLN A 991 -10.05 -28.25 38.71
CA GLN A 991 -9.54 -27.22 39.60
C GLN A 991 -8.35 -26.45 39.00
N ILE A 992 -8.43 -26.14 37.70
CA ILE A 992 -7.43 -25.34 36.99
C ILE A 992 -7.27 -23.99 37.69
N ASN A 993 -6.04 -23.51 37.82
CA ASN A 993 -5.74 -22.20 38.41
C ASN A 993 -4.73 -21.37 37.59
N ASN A 994 -4.22 -21.94 36.48
CA ASN A 994 -3.33 -21.26 35.55
C ASN A 994 -3.82 -21.47 34.11
N LEU A 995 -4.06 -20.39 33.36
CA LEU A 995 -4.59 -20.41 31.99
C LEU A 995 -3.57 -19.83 31.02
N THR A 996 -3.08 -20.63 30.06
CA THR A 996 -2.22 -20.12 28.99
C THR A 996 -2.98 -20.13 27.67
N TYR A 997 -3.03 -18.98 27.00
CA TYR A 997 -3.81 -18.80 25.77
C TYR A 997 -2.91 -18.85 24.52
N ILE A 998 -3.39 -19.54 23.49
CA ILE A 998 -2.92 -19.45 22.10
C ILE A 998 -4.11 -18.94 21.30
N MET A 999 -3.98 -17.78 20.68
CA MET A 999 -5.11 -17.10 20.05
C MET A 999 -4.80 -16.71 18.61
N ASP A 1000 -5.86 -16.73 17.80
CA ASP A 1000 -5.89 -16.26 16.42
C ASP A 1000 -5.41 -14.79 16.27
N ASP A 1001 -5.22 -14.37 15.03
CA ASP A 1001 -4.94 -12.99 14.67
C ASP A 1001 -6.00 -12.03 15.25
N GLY A 1002 -5.62 -10.79 15.58
CA GLY A 1002 -6.47 -9.79 16.24
C GLY A 1002 -6.83 -10.04 17.72
N LEU A 1003 -7.04 -11.29 18.15
CA LEU A 1003 -7.43 -11.60 19.55
C LEU A 1003 -6.32 -11.33 20.58
N ARG A 1004 -5.08 -11.19 20.13
CA ARG A 1004 -3.87 -11.14 20.98
C ARG A 1004 -3.72 -9.85 21.79
N VAL A 1005 -4.40 -8.76 21.40
CA VAL A 1005 -4.43 -7.49 22.17
C VAL A 1005 -5.44 -7.48 23.32
N LEU A 1006 -6.20 -8.58 23.51
CA LEU A 1006 -7.25 -8.69 24.51
C LEU A 1006 -6.68 -8.65 25.96
N PRO A 1007 -7.08 -7.68 26.82
CA PRO A 1007 -6.73 -7.69 28.24
C PRO A 1007 -7.49 -8.78 29.01
N LEU A 1008 -7.09 -10.05 28.81
CA LEU A 1008 -7.67 -11.26 29.40
C LEU A 1008 -7.90 -11.15 30.92
N ALA A 1009 -6.98 -10.49 31.63
CA ALA A 1009 -7.04 -10.28 33.07
C ALA A 1009 -8.28 -9.47 33.51
N ALA A 1010 -8.74 -8.55 32.65
CA ALA A 1010 -9.88 -7.67 32.91
C ALA A 1010 -11.22 -8.17 32.30
N LEU A 1011 -11.25 -9.36 31.70
CA LEU A 1011 -12.52 -10.05 31.44
C LEU A 1011 -13.28 -10.22 32.77
N HIS A 1012 -14.61 -10.17 32.73
CA HIS A 1012 -15.42 -10.01 33.95
C HIS A 1012 -16.65 -10.93 33.92
N ASP A 1013 -16.87 -11.73 34.97
CA ASP A 1013 -17.93 -12.76 34.96
C ASP A 1013 -19.34 -12.23 35.33
N GLY A 1014 -19.40 -10.98 35.79
CA GLY A 1014 -20.61 -10.30 36.25
C GLY A 1014 -20.55 -9.95 37.74
N GLU A 1015 -19.73 -10.67 38.51
CA GLU A 1015 -19.45 -10.36 39.93
C GLU A 1015 -17.99 -9.91 40.15
N LYS A 1016 -17.05 -10.41 39.35
CA LYS A 1016 -15.59 -10.23 39.54
C LYS A 1016 -14.78 -10.35 38.23
N PHE A 1017 -13.49 -10.00 38.29
CA PHE A 1017 -12.55 -10.15 37.16
C PHE A 1017 -11.93 -11.56 37.08
N VAL A 1018 -11.58 -12.03 35.87
CA VAL A 1018 -10.98 -13.36 35.64
C VAL A 1018 -9.63 -13.53 36.36
N ILE A 1019 -8.86 -12.45 36.48
CA ILE A 1019 -7.58 -12.45 37.22
C ILE A 1019 -7.75 -12.77 38.71
N GLU A 1020 -8.95 -12.65 39.29
CA GLU A 1020 -9.22 -13.04 40.68
C GLU A 1020 -9.22 -14.56 40.86
N ASP A 1021 -9.53 -15.34 39.83
CA ASP A 1021 -9.54 -16.82 39.89
C ASP A 1021 -8.25 -17.48 39.35
N TYR A 1022 -7.71 -16.98 38.24
CA TYR A 1022 -6.66 -17.67 37.47
C TYR A 1022 -5.43 -16.79 37.25
N SER A 1023 -4.21 -17.33 37.44
CA SER A 1023 -3.01 -16.75 36.83
C SER A 1023 -2.98 -17.05 35.34
N MET A 1024 -2.37 -16.19 34.54
CA MET A 1024 -2.47 -16.31 33.08
C MET A 1024 -1.26 -15.79 32.31
N GLY A 1025 -1.18 -16.22 31.05
CA GLY A 1025 -0.26 -15.72 30.04
C GLY A 1025 -0.73 -16.09 28.63
N MET A 1026 -0.02 -15.62 27.62
CA MET A 1026 -0.22 -15.95 26.21
C MET A 1026 1.05 -16.62 25.65
N MET A 1027 0.94 -17.40 24.59
CA MET A 1027 2.09 -17.83 23.80
C MET A 1027 1.74 -17.91 22.31
N PRO A 1028 2.68 -17.64 21.38
CA PRO A 1028 2.40 -17.75 19.94
C PRO A 1028 2.13 -19.21 19.55
N SER A 1029 2.95 -20.16 20.04
CA SER A 1029 2.69 -21.59 19.90
C SER A 1029 3.40 -22.42 20.98
N PHE A 1030 2.76 -23.50 21.42
CA PHE A 1030 3.32 -24.48 22.36
C PHE A 1030 4.45 -25.34 21.77
N SER A 1031 4.54 -25.45 20.43
CA SER A 1031 5.65 -26.13 19.76
C SER A 1031 6.90 -25.24 19.67
N LEU A 1032 6.73 -23.91 19.58
CA LEU A 1032 7.81 -22.93 19.44
C LEU A 1032 8.30 -22.39 20.79
N THR A 1033 7.45 -22.41 21.83
CA THR A 1033 7.81 -21.94 23.18
C THR A 1033 8.70 -22.94 23.92
N ASN A 1034 9.80 -22.47 24.52
CA ASN A 1034 10.67 -23.32 25.34
C ASN A 1034 10.04 -23.63 26.72
N THR A 1035 9.19 -24.66 26.75
CA THR A 1035 8.54 -25.19 27.96
C THR A 1035 9.44 -26.11 28.79
N THR A 1036 10.77 -25.98 28.75
CA THR A 1036 11.71 -26.94 29.36
C THR A 1036 12.72 -26.27 30.30
N GLY A 1037 13.17 -27.03 31.30
CA GLY A 1037 14.10 -26.55 32.32
C GLY A 1037 13.52 -25.40 33.14
N TYR A 1038 12.48 -25.68 33.94
CA TYR A 1038 11.94 -24.72 34.90
C TYR A 1038 13.02 -24.22 35.87
N ILE A 1039 13.10 -22.91 36.01
CA ILE A 1039 13.88 -22.19 37.03
C ILE A 1039 12.88 -21.32 37.79
N LYS A 1040 12.89 -21.36 39.12
CA LYS A 1040 12.02 -20.48 39.91
C LYS A 1040 12.39 -19.03 39.62
N PRO A 1041 11.45 -18.11 39.34
CA PRO A 1041 11.79 -16.74 38.96
C PRO A 1041 12.74 -16.04 39.95
N GLY A 1042 12.49 -16.19 41.26
CA GLY A 1042 13.34 -15.68 42.35
C GLY A 1042 14.76 -16.25 42.48
N ASP A 1043 15.13 -17.30 41.73
CA ASP A 1043 16.50 -17.85 41.75
C ASP A 1043 17.43 -17.17 40.73
N ASN A 1044 16.93 -16.20 39.94
CA ASN A 1044 17.66 -15.52 38.87
C ASN A 1044 18.38 -14.24 39.33
N GLN A 1045 19.50 -13.92 38.66
CA GLN A 1045 20.14 -12.61 38.77
C GLN A 1045 19.40 -11.59 37.89
N LEU A 1046 19.25 -10.36 38.39
CA LEU A 1046 18.56 -9.25 37.73
C LEU A 1046 19.54 -8.22 37.21
N LEU A 1047 19.27 -7.74 36.00
CA LEU A 1047 19.80 -6.49 35.44
C LEU A 1047 18.63 -5.54 35.16
N ALA A 1048 18.65 -4.34 35.75
CA ALA A 1048 17.60 -3.33 35.57
C ALA A 1048 18.19 -2.02 35.01
N MET A 1049 17.55 -1.44 34.00
CA MET A 1049 18.07 -0.27 33.29
C MET A 1049 16.94 0.70 32.88
N GLY A 1050 17.22 2.00 32.84
CA GLY A 1050 16.24 3.03 32.44
C GLY A 1050 16.73 4.47 32.64
N ALA A 1051 16.05 5.45 32.04
CA ALA A 1051 16.40 6.87 32.14
C ALA A 1051 15.14 7.74 32.27
N SER A 1052 15.30 8.99 32.70
CA SER A 1052 14.21 9.98 32.76
C SER A 1052 14.19 10.95 31.57
N GLU A 1053 15.35 11.45 31.11
CA GLU A 1053 15.45 12.42 30.02
C GLU A 1053 15.79 11.73 28.68
N PHE A 1054 14.91 11.84 27.67
CA PHE A 1054 15.11 11.29 26.32
C PHE A 1054 15.11 12.39 25.26
N SER A 1055 16.10 12.39 24.36
CA SER A 1055 16.22 13.44 23.34
C SER A 1055 15.12 13.34 22.29
N GLY A 1056 14.13 14.24 22.38
CA GLY A 1056 13.01 14.38 21.43
C GLY A 1056 11.69 13.74 21.87
N GLU A 1057 11.61 13.22 23.09
CA GLU A 1057 10.46 12.52 23.67
C GLU A 1057 10.11 13.14 25.05
N ASP A 1058 8.95 12.80 25.64
CA ASP A 1058 8.55 13.33 26.96
C ASP A 1058 9.38 12.70 28.10
N ASP A 1059 9.57 13.42 29.21
CA ASP A 1059 10.32 12.89 30.37
C ASP A 1059 9.58 11.73 31.08
N LEU A 1060 10.31 10.68 31.49
CA LEU A 1060 9.82 9.57 32.32
C LEU A 1060 10.37 9.64 33.76
N PRO A 1061 9.85 10.54 34.63
CA PRO A 1061 10.42 10.78 35.95
C PRO A 1061 10.29 9.61 36.94
N ALA A 1062 9.45 8.61 36.68
CA ALA A 1062 9.38 7.40 37.51
C ALA A 1062 10.31 6.27 37.04
N ALA A 1063 10.61 6.15 35.75
CA ALA A 1063 11.44 5.06 35.19
C ALA A 1063 12.81 4.83 35.90
N PRO A 1064 13.69 5.83 36.15
CA PRO A 1064 14.94 5.57 36.86
C PRO A 1064 14.74 5.31 38.36
N LEU A 1065 13.59 5.72 38.93
CA LEU A 1065 13.21 5.40 40.31
C LEU A 1065 12.67 3.97 40.43
N GLU A 1066 11.92 3.50 39.44
CA GLU A 1066 11.48 2.10 39.30
C GLU A 1066 12.69 1.16 39.31
N VAL A 1067 13.68 1.43 38.46
CA VAL A 1067 14.96 0.70 38.40
C VAL A 1067 15.67 0.66 39.75
N GLN A 1068 15.81 1.81 40.44
CA GLN A 1068 16.46 1.89 41.76
C GLN A 1068 15.66 1.17 42.86
N ILE A 1069 14.33 1.26 42.84
CA ILE A 1069 13.47 0.52 43.79
C ILE A 1069 13.66 -0.98 43.62
N ILE A 1070 13.61 -1.46 42.37
CA ILE A 1070 13.69 -2.89 42.09
C ILE A 1070 15.09 -3.43 42.42
N ALA A 1071 16.17 -2.75 42.01
CA ALA A 1071 17.54 -3.28 42.10
C ALA A 1071 18.31 -2.92 43.39
N ASP A 1072 17.99 -1.83 44.11
CA ASP A 1072 18.66 -1.49 45.38
C ASP A 1072 17.85 -1.92 46.63
N GLN A 1073 16.52 -2.10 46.52
CA GLN A 1073 15.63 -2.25 47.68
C GLN A 1073 14.84 -3.58 47.71
N ILE A 1074 14.54 -4.17 46.56
CA ILE A 1074 13.75 -5.41 46.47
C ILE A 1074 14.64 -6.60 46.12
N TRP A 1075 15.32 -6.55 44.97
CA TRP A 1075 16.21 -7.58 44.47
C TRP A 1075 17.68 -7.28 44.81
N ASP A 1076 18.54 -8.30 44.73
CA ASP A 1076 20.00 -8.16 44.78
C ASP A 1076 20.51 -8.30 43.33
N GLY A 1077 20.72 -7.17 42.65
CA GLY A 1077 20.98 -7.10 41.21
C GLY A 1077 21.73 -5.82 40.78
N ASP A 1078 22.09 -5.74 39.51
CA ASP A 1078 22.81 -4.59 38.96
C ASP A 1078 21.86 -3.57 38.30
N ALA A 1079 22.17 -2.28 38.46
CA ALA A 1079 21.37 -1.16 37.98
C ALA A 1079 22.18 -0.21 37.08
N PHE A 1080 21.61 0.22 35.96
CA PHE A 1080 22.15 1.28 35.11
C PHE A 1080 21.09 2.35 34.82
N VAL A 1081 21.31 3.56 35.34
CA VAL A 1081 20.36 4.67 35.19
C VAL A 1081 20.94 5.83 34.38
N GLU A 1082 20.04 6.60 33.76
CA GLU A 1082 20.36 7.81 33.00
C GLU A 1082 21.42 7.55 31.92
N ASN A 1083 22.56 8.24 31.94
CA ASN A 1083 23.64 8.09 30.96
C ASN A 1083 24.41 6.76 31.01
N GLN A 1084 23.94 5.78 31.80
CA GLN A 1084 24.41 4.39 31.78
C GLN A 1084 23.43 3.46 31.04
N PHE A 1085 22.22 3.93 30.70
CA PHE A 1085 21.20 3.16 30.01
C PHE A 1085 21.45 3.13 28.49
N THR A 1086 22.43 2.31 28.09
CA THR A 1086 22.90 2.15 26.69
C THR A 1086 23.04 0.67 26.35
N VAL A 1087 22.93 0.29 25.06
CA VAL A 1087 23.05 -1.13 24.65
C VAL A 1087 24.45 -1.68 24.93
N ASP A 1088 25.48 -0.86 24.74
CA ASP A 1088 26.87 -1.16 25.07
C ASP A 1088 27.05 -1.62 26.54
N ASN A 1089 26.34 -0.98 27.48
CA ASN A 1089 26.36 -1.36 28.90
C ASN A 1089 25.53 -2.62 29.20
N LEU A 1090 24.39 -2.81 28.52
CA LEU A 1090 23.58 -4.04 28.60
C LEU A 1090 24.43 -5.27 28.22
N LEU A 1091 25.09 -5.21 27.06
CA LEU A 1091 25.93 -6.29 26.54
C LEU A 1091 27.17 -6.50 27.41
N ALA A 1092 27.89 -5.42 27.76
CA ALA A 1092 29.08 -5.51 28.59
C ALA A 1092 28.80 -5.98 30.03
N ALA A 1093 27.55 -5.93 30.50
CA ALA A 1093 27.10 -6.56 31.74
C ALA A 1093 26.76 -8.05 31.55
N ARG A 1094 25.96 -8.40 30.54
CA ARG A 1094 25.54 -9.79 30.26
C ARG A 1094 26.71 -10.71 29.87
N ASP A 1095 27.77 -10.17 29.25
CA ASP A 1095 29.04 -10.89 29.02
C ASP A 1095 29.83 -11.21 30.32
N ARG A 1096 29.53 -10.55 31.45
CA ARG A 1096 30.19 -10.75 32.75
C ARG A 1096 29.37 -11.64 33.69
N THR A 1097 28.06 -11.45 33.69
CA THR A 1097 27.12 -12.08 34.63
C THR A 1097 25.91 -12.61 33.88
N PRO A 1098 25.53 -13.89 34.06
CA PRO A 1098 24.34 -14.45 33.43
C PRO A 1098 23.07 -13.97 34.16
N TYR A 1099 22.61 -12.76 33.86
CA TYR A 1099 21.33 -12.26 34.33
C TYR A 1099 20.20 -13.03 33.67
N GLY A 1100 19.41 -13.75 34.47
CA GLY A 1100 18.24 -14.48 34.00
C GLY A 1100 17.00 -13.58 33.86
N ILE A 1101 17.03 -12.38 34.46
CA ILE A 1101 15.99 -11.37 34.29
C ILE A 1101 16.63 -10.07 33.78
N VAL A 1102 16.07 -9.49 32.73
CA VAL A 1102 16.42 -8.17 32.21
C VAL A 1102 15.18 -7.28 32.28
N HIS A 1103 15.33 -6.07 32.83
CA HIS A 1103 14.26 -5.09 32.99
C HIS A 1103 14.66 -3.75 32.37
N LEU A 1104 13.83 -3.24 31.46
CA LEU A 1104 14.06 -1.97 30.76
C LEU A 1104 12.86 -1.04 31.03
N ALA A 1105 13.10 0.08 31.72
CA ALA A 1105 12.10 1.12 32.00
C ALA A 1105 12.37 2.36 31.13
N THR A 1106 11.51 2.56 30.11
CA THR A 1106 11.82 3.46 28.98
C THR A 1106 10.60 3.72 28.08
N HIS A 1107 10.76 4.57 27.07
CA HIS A 1107 9.81 4.65 25.95
C HIS A 1107 9.90 3.43 25.04
N GLY A 1108 8.73 3.02 24.56
CA GLY A 1108 8.56 2.02 23.52
C GLY A 1108 7.41 2.46 22.61
N GLU A 1109 7.51 2.16 21.33
CA GLU A 1109 6.47 2.39 20.35
C GLU A 1109 6.40 1.18 19.43
N PHE A 1110 5.20 0.64 19.22
CA PHE A 1110 4.96 -0.38 18.22
C PHE A 1110 4.03 0.19 17.15
N ARG A 1111 4.57 0.30 15.93
CA ARG A 1111 3.85 0.64 14.71
C ARG A 1111 3.73 -0.63 13.87
N SER A 1112 2.54 -0.89 13.36
CA SER A 1112 2.35 -1.89 12.31
C SER A 1112 2.93 -1.37 11.00
N GLY A 1113 3.28 -2.25 10.06
CA GLY A 1113 4.05 -1.87 8.88
C GLY A 1113 5.55 -1.96 9.16
N ASN A 1114 6.35 -0.97 8.75
CA ASN A 1114 7.81 -1.05 8.78
C ASN A 1114 8.36 -1.34 10.21
N PRO A 1115 9.05 -2.48 10.42
CA PRO A 1115 9.70 -2.81 11.70
C PRO A 1115 10.72 -1.78 12.20
N GLU A 1116 11.33 -0.96 11.33
CA GLU A 1116 12.23 0.13 11.73
C GLU A 1116 11.50 1.27 12.48
N ASP A 1117 10.21 1.48 12.19
CA ASP A 1117 9.37 2.52 12.79
C ASP A 1117 8.87 2.14 14.19
N SER A 1118 8.98 0.85 14.54
CA SER A 1118 8.83 0.29 15.88
C SER A 1118 10.17 0.34 16.63
N TYR A 1119 10.21 0.86 17.86
CA TYR A 1119 11.45 0.91 18.64
C TYR A 1119 11.27 0.79 20.16
N VAL A 1120 12.33 0.31 20.83
CA VAL A 1120 12.58 0.50 22.26
C VAL A 1120 13.70 1.53 22.43
N ARG A 1121 13.47 2.55 23.26
CA ARG A 1121 14.39 3.66 23.42
C ARG A 1121 15.51 3.32 24.42
N PHE A 1122 16.75 3.59 24.05
CA PHE A 1122 17.89 3.72 24.96
C PHE A 1122 18.31 5.19 25.05
N GLN A 1123 19.18 5.56 25.99
CA GLN A 1123 19.51 6.97 26.25
C GLN A 1123 20.21 7.64 25.05
N ASP A 1124 21.06 6.88 24.36
CA ASP A 1124 21.80 7.25 23.15
C ASP A 1124 21.04 6.90 21.86
N GLU A 1125 20.48 5.69 21.76
CA GLU A 1125 19.95 5.15 20.50
C GLU A 1125 18.47 4.69 20.56
N ARG A 1126 17.95 4.25 19.41
CA ARG A 1126 16.68 3.53 19.28
C ARG A 1126 17.01 2.14 18.76
N VAL A 1127 16.69 1.11 19.54
CA VAL A 1127 16.76 -0.28 19.06
C VAL A 1127 15.45 -0.55 18.33
N SER A 1128 15.53 -0.74 17.01
CA SER A 1128 14.35 -1.07 16.20
C SER A 1128 13.80 -2.45 16.56
N LEU A 1129 12.69 -2.83 15.94
CA LEU A 1129 12.16 -4.18 16.10
C LEU A 1129 13.08 -5.23 15.46
N GLU A 1130 13.66 -4.96 14.28
CA GLU A 1130 14.62 -5.87 13.65
C GLU A 1130 15.90 -6.03 14.49
N ASP A 1131 16.34 -4.94 15.11
CA ASP A 1131 17.57 -4.89 15.91
C ASP A 1131 17.46 -5.56 17.29
N ILE A 1132 16.31 -6.15 17.66
CA ILE A 1132 16.18 -6.80 18.98
C ILE A 1132 17.15 -7.98 19.16
N GLU A 1133 17.62 -8.60 18.06
CA GLU A 1133 18.69 -9.61 18.11
C GLU A 1133 20.03 -9.03 18.61
N GLN A 1134 20.30 -7.74 18.39
CA GLN A 1134 21.51 -7.07 18.89
C GLN A 1134 21.59 -7.10 20.43
N LEU A 1135 20.45 -7.21 21.12
CA LEU A 1135 20.39 -7.37 22.58
C LEU A 1135 20.89 -8.74 23.07
N ARG A 1136 21.14 -9.70 22.15
CA ARG A 1136 21.70 -11.04 22.38
C ARG A 1136 20.98 -11.85 23.46
N LEU A 1137 19.64 -11.84 23.48
CA LEU A 1137 18.83 -12.37 24.59
C LEU A 1137 19.00 -13.88 24.86
N ASN A 1138 19.53 -14.62 23.88
CA ASN A 1138 19.95 -16.03 23.93
C ASN A 1138 21.36 -16.26 24.51
N GLU A 1139 22.20 -15.24 24.65
CA GLU A 1139 23.61 -15.35 25.07
C GLU A 1139 23.92 -14.48 26.30
N PRO A 1140 23.87 -15.03 27.53
CA PRO A 1140 23.22 -16.29 27.91
C PRO A 1140 21.69 -16.16 27.97
N PRO A 1141 20.92 -17.27 27.85
CA PRO A 1141 19.46 -17.20 27.73
C PRO A 1141 18.79 -16.60 28.96
N ILE A 1142 17.85 -15.69 28.74
CA ILE A 1142 17.07 -15.06 29.82
C ILE A 1142 15.75 -15.81 30.09
N GLU A 1143 15.38 -15.95 31.36
CA GLU A 1143 14.12 -16.53 31.83
C GLU A 1143 12.94 -15.54 31.70
N LEU A 1144 13.23 -14.24 31.76
CA LEU A 1144 12.24 -13.16 31.63
C LEU A 1144 12.87 -11.85 31.13
N LEU A 1145 12.29 -11.28 30.07
CA LEU A 1145 12.43 -9.86 29.72
C LEU A 1145 11.24 -9.07 30.30
N VAL A 1146 11.48 -7.89 30.86
CA VAL A 1146 10.42 -6.94 31.26
C VAL A 1146 10.63 -5.64 30.51
N LEU A 1147 9.74 -5.38 29.54
CA LEU A 1147 9.67 -4.14 28.77
C LEU A 1147 8.66 -3.21 29.46
N SER A 1148 9.16 -2.47 30.45
CA SER A 1148 8.41 -1.45 31.20
C SER A 1148 8.31 -0.18 30.36
N ALA A 1149 7.56 -0.30 29.27
CA ALA A 1149 7.48 0.63 28.15
C ALA A 1149 6.15 0.47 27.40
N CYS A 1150 5.72 1.50 26.66
CA CYS A 1150 4.43 1.54 25.95
C CYS A 1150 4.36 0.58 24.74
N ARG A 1151 3.18 0.00 24.49
CA ARG A 1151 2.81 -0.81 23.31
C ARG A 1151 3.70 -2.03 22.97
N THR A 1152 4.63 -2.41 23.84
CA THR A 1152 5.65 -3.46 23.59
C THR A 1152 5.15 -4.91 23.49
N ALA A 1153 3.86 -5.17 23.75
CA ALA A 1153 3.19 -6.46 23.57
C ALA A 1153 2.07 -6.43 22.51
N ILE A 1154 1.95 -5.34 21.75
CA ILE A 1154 1.14 -5.29 20.53
C ILE A 1154 2.00 -5.79 19.37
N GLY A 1155 1.42 -6.55 18.46
CA GLY A 1155 2.08 -7.02 17.23
C GLY A 1155 1.09 -7.14 16.08
N ASP A 1156 1.61 -7.40 14.88
CA ASP A 1156 0.85 -7.67 13.67
C ASP A 1156 1.26 -9.03 13.06
N ARG A 1157 1.04 -9.25 11.74
CA ARG A 1157 1.48 -10.47 11.05
C ARG A 1157 2.96 -10.51 10.70
N GLN A 1158 3.63 -9.37 10.62
CA GLN A 1158 5.06 -9.28 10.34
C GLN A 1158 5.85 -9.51 11.64
N ALA A 1159 5.35 -9.00 12.77
CA ALA A 1159 5.89 -9.25 14.09
C ALA A 1159 4.80 -9.71 15.08
N GLU A 1160 4.51 -11.02 15.10
CA GLU A 1160 3.53 -11.61 16.03
C GLU A 1160 3.89 -11.27 17.50
N LEU A 1161 2.97 -10.60 18.21
CA LEU A 1161 3.15 -10.15 19.61
C LEU A 1161 4.26 -9.10 19.83
N GLY A 1162 4.77 -8.47 18.77
CA GLY A 1162 5.69 -7.32 18.82
C GLY A 1162 7.03 -7.61 19.49
N PHE A 1163 7.60 -6.62 20.17
CA PHE A 1163 8.86 -6.76 20.92
C PHE A 1163 8.83 -7.93 21.92
N ALA A 1164 7.71 -8.13 22.61
CA ALA A 1164 7.54 -9.24 23.55
C ALA A 1164 7.49 -10.61 22.86
N GLY A 1165 6.95 -10.69 21.64
CA GLY A 1165 6.97 -11.90 20.81
C GLY A 1165 8.34 -12.17 20.21
N LEU A 1166 8.94 -11.18 19.56
CA LEU A 1166 10.23 -11.30 18.90
C LEU A 1166 11.38 -11.56 19.90
N ALA A 1167 11.29 -11.04 21.13
CA ALA A 1167 12.20 -11.42 22.21
C ALA A 1167 12.23 -12.94 22.49
N LEU A 1168 11.13 -13.66 22.26
CA LEU A 1168 11.10 -15.13 22.36
C LEU A 1168 11.86 -15.79 21.21
N ALA A 1169 11.74 -15.25 19.98
CA ALA A 1169 12.48 -15.72 18.82
C ALA A 1169 14.00 -15.52 19.03
N SER A 1170 14.40 -14.36 19.55
CA SER A 1170 15.76 -14.07 20.00
C SER A 1170 16.20 -14.82 21.28
N GLY A 1171 15.36 -15.73 21.80
CA GLY A 1171 15.72 -16.75 22.79
C GLY A 1171 15.43 -16.44 24.25
N ALA A 1172 14.67 -15.38 24.58
CA ALA A 1172 14.08 -15.25 25.90
C ALA A 1172 13.01 -16.34 26.12
N LYS A 1173 12.90 -16.91 27.32
CA LYS A 1173 11.81 -17.86 27.60
C LYS A 1173 10.44 -17.18 27.78
N ALA A 1174 10.43 -15.94 28.25
CA ALA A 1174 9.23 -15.16 28.47
C ALA A 1174 9.54 -13.66 28.35
N ALA A 1175 8.52 -12.88 28.00
CA ALA A 1175 8.54 -11.43 28.03
C ALA A 1175 7.27 -10.88 28.72
N ILE A 1176 7.41 -9.78 29.46
CA ILE A 1176 6.29 -8.92 29.88
C ILE A 1176 6.41 -7.62 29.10
N GLY A 1177 5.34 -7.23 28.41
CA GLY A 1177 5.22 -5.96 27.68
C GLY A 1177 3.80 -5.41 27.77
N SER A 1178 3.59 -4.17 27.31
CA SER A 1178 2.29 -3.51 27.42
C SER A 1178 1.47 -3.51 26.14
N ILE A 1179 0.15 -3.59 26.27
CA ILE A 1179 -0.82 -3.63 25.16
C ILE A 1179 -1.49 -2.27 24.88
N TRP A 1180 -1.01 -1.18 25.49
CA TRP A 1180 -1.40 0.21 25.19
C TRP A 1180 -0.35 1.21 25.72
N TYR A 1181 -0.62 2.52 25.56
CA TYR A 1181 0.14 3.58 26.22
C TYR A 1181 -0.14 3.58 27.74
N VAL A 1182 0.87 3.25 28.54
CA VAL A 1182 0.76 3.11 30.00
C VAL A 1182 1.17 4.39 30.73
N SER A 1183 0.79 4.51 32.01
CA SER A 1183 1.16 5.65 32.84
C SER A 1183 2.46 5.38 33.60
N ASP A 1184 3.51 6.16 33.37
CA ASP A 1184 4.82 6.16 34.09
C ASP A 1184 4.70 5.79 35.59
N ALA A 1185 4.03 6.63 36.39
CA ALA A 1185 3.86 6.37 37.84
C ALA A 1185 2.96 5.17 38.17
N GLY A 1186 2.05 4.77 37.29
CA GLY A 1186 1.23 3.56 37.43
C GLY A 1186 2.03 2.29 37.16
N THR A 1187 2.86 2.31 36.12
CA THR A 1187 3.78 1.25 35.73
C THR A 1187 4.81 1.00 36.83
N MET A 1188 5.47 2.04 37.34
CA MET A 1188 6.36 1.94 38.52
C MET A 1188 5.66 1.26 39.70
N SER A 1189 4.39 1.58 39.94
CA SER A 1189 3.60 0.99 41.03
C SER A 1189 3.33 -0.51 40.81
N LEU A 1190 3.00 -0.91 39.57
CA LEU A 1190 2.79 -2.31 39.19
C LEU A 1190 4.10 -3.11 39.22
N MET A 1191 5.17 -2.60 38.62
CA MET A 1191 6.46 -3.29 38.51
C MET A 1191 7.16 -3.41 39.87
N THR A 1192 7.09 -2.38 40.73
CA THR A 1192 7.52 -2.48 42.13
C THR A 1192 6.87 -3.69 42.81
N ARG A 1193 5.54 -3.85 42.66
CA ARG A 1193 4.80 -4.95 43.28
C ARG A 1193 5.10 -6.30 42.62
N LEU A 1194 5.25 -6.34 41.29
CA LEU A 1194 5.66 -7.53 40.55
C LEU A 1194 6.95 -8.12 41.12
N TYR A 1195 7.99 -7.30 41.31
CA TYR A 1195 9.28 -7.80 41.82
C TYR A 1195 9.26 -8.20 43.30
N GLU A 1196 8.39 -7.62 44.14
CA GLU A 1196 8.14 -8.12 45.50
C GLU A 1196 7.59 -9.57 45.47
N ASP A 1197 6.63 -9.85 44.58
CA ASP A 1197 5.99 -11.17 44.51
C ASP A 1197 6.80 -12.20 43.70
N LEU A 1198 7.55 -11.78 42.69
CA LEU A 1198 8.34 -12.64 41.78
C LEU A 1198 9.45 -13.44 42.49
N GLN A 1199 9.97 -12.93 43.61
CA GLN A 1199 10.89 -13.69 44.47
C GLN A 1199 10.21 -14.88 45.14
N ALA A 1200 8.94 -14.71 45.54
CA ALA A 1200 8.20 -15.69 46.33
C ALA A 1200 7.42 -16.68 45.45
N ALA A 1201 6.83 -16.22 44.35
CA ALA A 1201 5.88 -16.93 43.50
C ALA A 1201 6.44 -18.24 42.88
N PRO A 1202 5.57 -19.24 42.61
CA PRO A 1202 5.96 -20.48 41.95
C PRO A 1202 6.04 -20.35 40.42
N THR A 1203 5.46 -19.30 39.82
CA THR A 1203 5.51 -19.03 38.38
C THR A 1203 5.60 -17.53 38.09
N LYS A 1204 6.00 -17.18 36.85
CA LYS A 1204 5.98 -15.79 36.36
C LYS A 1204 4.54 -15.23 36.32
N ALA A 1205 3.56 -16.05 35.94
CA ALA A 1205 2.15 -15.66 35.88
C ALA A 1205 1.52 -15.39 37.26
N ASP A 1206 1.87 -16.16 38.29
CA ASP A 1206 1.35 -15.94 39.64
C ASP A 1206 1.88 -14.65 40.28
N ALA A 1207 3.11 -14.25 39.95
CA ALA A 1207 3.68 -12.98 40.38
C ALA A 1207 2.93 -11.79 39.74
N LEU A 1208 2.75 -11.79 38.41
CA LEU A 1208 2.02 -10.74 37.71
C LEU A 1208 0.57 -10.64 38.19
N ARG A 1209 -0.12 -11.77 38.35
CA ARG A 1209 -1.48 -11.82 38.94
C ARG A 1209 -1.52 -11.18 40.32
N THR A 1210 -0.57 -11.50 41.20
CA THR A 1210 -0.59 -10.98 42.58
C THR A 1210 -0.37 -9.47 42.59
N ALA A 1211 0.51 -8.94 41.72
CA ALA A 1211 0.68 -7.50 41.54
C ALA A 1211 -0.59 -6.82 40.99
N GLN A 1212 -1.22 -7.39 39.97
CA GLN A 1212 -2.47 -6.88 39.38
C GLN A 1212 -3.60 -6.83 40.41
N LEU A 1213 -3.76 -7.88 41.23
CA LEU A 1213 -4.75 -7.94 42.30
C LEU A 1213 -4.47 -6.92 43.42
N SER A 1214 -3.22 -6.69 43.79
CA SER A 1214 -2.88 -5.65 44.77
C SER A 1214 -3.15 -4.22 44.26
N LEU A 1215 -3.11 -3.96 42.94
CA LEU A 1215 -3.59 -2.69 42.37
C LEU A 1215 -5.13 -2.62 42.38
N LEU A 1216 -5.81 -3.65 41.86
CA LEU A 1216 -7.28 -3.76 41.85
C LEU A 1216 -7.91 -3.54 43.23
N HIS A 1217 -7.33 -4.12 44.28
CA HIS A 1217 -7.82 -3.99 45.66
C HIS A 1217 -7.38 -2.69 46.37
N GLY A 1218 -6.55 -1.84 45.73
CA GLY A 1218 -6.00 -0.64 46.35
C GLY A 1218 -5.00 -0.91 47.48
N GLU A 1219 -4.34 -2.07 47.47
CA GLU A 1219 -3.23 -2.39 48.39
C GLU A 1219 -1.95 -1.66 47.94
N VAL A 1220 -1.74 -1.57 46.63
CA VAL A 1220 -0.74 -0.69 45.99
C VAL A 1220 -1.40 0.64 45.65
N ARG A 1221 -0.85 1.73 46.17
CA ARG A 1221 -1.41 3.08 45.98
C ARG A 1221 -0.40 4.19 46.26
N LEU A 1222 -0.62 5.31 45.59
CA LEU A 1222 0.10 6.56 45.82
C LEU A 1222 -0.67 7.35 46.90
N GLU A 1223 0.00 7.79 47.97
CA GLU A 1223 -0.59 8.63 49.02
C GLU A 1223 0.49 9.45 49.74
N ASN A 1224 0.21 10.71 50.10
CA ASN A 1224 1.09 11.55 50.93
C ASN A 1224 2.55 11.65 50.43
N ASN A 1225 2.75 11.67 49.11
CA ASN A 1225 4.06 11.63 48.43
C ASN A 1225 4.85 10.33 48.72
N GLN A 1226 4.16 9.20 48.90
CA GLN A 1226 4.75 7.87 49.02
C GLN A 1226 4.05 6.87 48.10
N LEU A 1227 4.81 5.92 47.56
CA LEU A 1227 4.27 4.66 47.05
C LEU A 1227 4.13 3.71 48.24
N ILE A 1228 2.92 3.26 48.49
CA ILE A 1228 2.59 2.29 49.52
C ILE A 1228 2.29 0.96 48.81
N THR A 1229 2.99 -0.10 49.21
CA THR A 1229 2.68 -1.49 48.83
C THR A 1229 2.29 -2.28 50.08
N ALA A 1230 2.00 -3.58 49.92
CA ALA A 1230 1.78 -4.48 51.06
C ALA A 1230 3.03 -4.63 51.96
N ASN A 1231 4.23 -4.43 51.42
CA ASN A 1231 5.51 -4.68 52.10
C ASN A 1231 6.30 -3.40 52.40
N ASN A 1232 6.17 -2.35 51.58
CA ASN A 1232 7.06 -1.18 51.56
C ASN A 1232 6.31 0.16 51.62
N GLN A 1233 7.03 1.21 52.04
CA GLN A 1233 6.56 2.61 52.03
C GLN A 1233 7.67 3.50 51.49
N ILE A 1234 7.66 3.73 50.17
CA ILE A 1234 8.76 4.32 49.43
C ILE A 1234 8.49 5.82 49.23
N PRO A 1235 9.37 6.74 49.68
CA PRO A 1235 9.16 8.18 49.52
C PRO A 1235 9.39 8.61 48.06
N LEU A 1236 8.46 9.38 47.51
CA LEU A 1236 8.49 9.81 46.11
C LEU A 1236 9.05 11.23 45.95
N PRO A 1237 9.84 11.49 44.88
CA PRO A 1237 10.23 12.84 44.48
C PRO A 1237 9.04 13.78 44.26
N ALA A 1238 9.28 15.08 44.45
CA ALA A 1238 8.27 16.12 44.27
C ALA A 1238 7.80 16.29 42.81
N THR A 1239 8.58 15.80 41.83
CA THR A 1239 8.20 15.72 40.41
C THR A 1239 7.04 14.74 40.22
N ILE A 1240 7.24 13.46 40.58
CA ILE A 1240 6.23 12.40 40.54
C ILE A 1240 5.01 12.77 41.40
N SER A 1241 5.23 13.41 42.55
CA SER A 1241 4.16 13.80 43.49
C SER A 1241 3.11 14.75 42.92
N ASN A 1242 3.36 15.41 41.78
CA ASN A 1242 2.39 16.29 41.12
C ASN A 1242 1.51 15.57 40.08
N LEU A 1243 1.77 14.28 39.79
CA LEU A 1243 1.00 13.48 38.84
C LEU A 1243 -0.35 13.03 39.45
N ASN A 1244 -1.32 13.95 39.51
CA ASN A 1244 -2.76 13.77 39.80
C ASN A 1244 -3.18 12.45 40.51
N ASN A 1245 -2.56 12.18 41.66
CA ASN A 1245 -2.62 10.96 42.49
C ASN A 1245 -3.73 9.94 42.11
N PRO A 1246 -3.52 9.09 41.08
CA PRO A 1246 -4.58 8.35 40.42
C PRO A 1246 -5.12 7.17 41.23
N ASP A 1247 -6.34 6.75 40.90
CA ASP A 1247 -6.95 5.53 41.41
C ASP A 1247 -6.44 4.31 40.61
N LEU A 1248 -5.43 3.64 41.17
CA LEU A 1248 -4.78 2.48 40.53
C LEU A 1248 -5.67 1.22 40.47
N SER A 1249 -6.87 1.24 41.05
CA SER A 1249 -7.81 0.11 40.94
C SER A 1249 -8.42 -0.04 39.53
N HIS A 1250 -8.39 1.02 38.71
CA HIS A 1250 -8.92 0.99 37.35
C HIS A 1250 -8.11 0.05 36.44
N PRO A 1251 -8.73 -0.84 35.63
CA PRO A 1251 -8.02 -1.84 34.84
C PRO A 1251 -6.89 -1.31 33.95
N PHE A 1252 -7.04 -0.09 33.43
CA PHE A 1252 -5.98 0.67 32.73
C PHE A 1252 -4.57 0.53 33.33
N PHE A 1253 -4.46 0.54 34.66
CA PHE A 1253 -3.18 0.52 35.39
C PHE A 1253 -2.62 -0.89 35.65
N TRP A 1254 -3.42 -1.96 35.50
CA TRP A 1254 -3.01 -3.32 35.85
C TRP A 1254 -3.22 -4.36 34.74
N SER A 1255 -4.30 -4.30 33.95
CA SER A 1255 -4.53 -5.24 32.84
C SER A 1255 -3.78 -4.89 31.55
N GLY A 1256 -3.10 -3.74 31.51
CA GLY A 1256 -2.34 -3.25 30.36
C GLY A 1256 -1.00 -3.92 30.10
N PHE A 1257 -0.59 -4.87 30.94
CA PHE A 1257 0.63 -5.68 30.77
C PHE A 1257 0.29 -7.16 30.58
N ALA A 1258 0.85 -7.76 29.53
CA ALA A 1258 0.68 -9.16 29.18
C ALA A 1258 1.99 -9.94 29.37
N LEU A 1259 1.87 -11.19 29.86
CA LEU A 1259 2.97 -12.15 29.95
C LEU A 1259 2.92 -13.08 28.73
N ILE A 1260 3.96 -13.02 27.91
CA ILE A 1260 4.07 -13.70 26.62
C ILE A 1260 5.21 -14.74 26.67
N GLY A 1261 4.97 -15.94 26.14
CA GLY A 1261 5.93 -17.05 26.09
C GLY A 1261 5.65 -18.12 27.15
N ASN A 1262 6.67 -18.57 27.88
CA ASN A 1262 6.55 -19.57 28.94
C ASN A 1262 6.12 -18.89 30.26
N PRO A 1263 4.88 -19.08 30.76
CA PRO A 1263 4.41 -18.36 31.95
C PRO A 1263 4.87 -19.00 33.28
N TRP A 1264 5.57 -20.13 33.23
CA TRP A 1264 5.97 -20.95 34.38
C TRP A 1264 7.39 -20.59 34.83
#